data_AF-A0A3M1G5E6-F1
#
_entry.id   AF-A0A3M1G5E6-F1
#
_cell.length_a   1.000
_cell.length_b   1.000
_cell.length_c   1.000
_cell.angle_alpha   90.00
_cell.angle_beta   90.00
_cell.angle_gamma   90.00
#
_symmetry.space_group_name_H-M   'P 1'
#
loop_
_entity.id
_entity.type
_entity.pdbx_description
1 polymer ?
#
loop_
_entity_poly.entity_id
_entity_poly.type
_entity_poly.pdbx_seq_one_letter_code
_entity_poly.pdbx_strand_id
1 'polypeptide(L)'
;MASLAVYPAMWRIAGNATMVLLPSQGGDASFFQPITIGPGLLGGFFAARLGLASGPLSRAQIAAAAQDPAVIPPWRIDQGEKTLARRLAQVRNLDSFIDLDSDIVKRAGNDVDTRATFALFEALSALQTLAQAAAEKATPDSRLTSLDAKFQQGLGEIRQFLSAAALDKLSLLFGDKKNRVGTALALGKDTTSYTGAVVQTGDRNAAIAGLTGTESLTVSISKSGVSENIAVDLSAIAGPLTIDAVVDHINQQIAAIVLIDGSGNPVLDGNGNPVSKYLSRFKVTGNSTDGFRIALEGTLTETVKLSQATPAPALYVTAGLNSVTDGGPTIGRLVKIDDLASADPAIALRQTIAASDADQQGLNASIDADKADSPVPVETRATAVATDAEGFVYVVGTTPGDLGSQRGDGADDVFLTKYDSNGEVVFSRLLGTNGTAEGLAITTDTSGNVVIAGQVDGKIAGTDALSGRDSFVVKFDSAGNEIFRFQLDNVASDSALGLATAANGDVIVVGEVAGTARAGLTAGGGDDGYVLRLDAGTGAVVDAAQFGGAGSEQARAVTVAGDGSVLVAAVEDGRAVVRKLDGVNLANQLDRIDLGALGGGNVAAIAVADTGGTERVVVAGTTFAGGIGGTQLNGLAGSSDGFVATLTNGAGG
;
A
#
# COMPACT_ATOMS: atom_id res chain seq x y z
N MET A 1 -12.52 -26.76 -21.37
CA MET A 1 -12.97 -27.26 -20.05
C MET A 1 -11.90 -26.83 -19.05
N ALA A 2 -12.11 -26.39 -17.83
CA ALA A 2 -13.26 -26.09 -16.99
C ALA A 2 -12.81 -24.88 -16.10
N SER A 3 -13.69 -23.95 -15.73
CA SER A 3 -14.27 -23.85 -14.37
C SER A 3 -13.26 -23.67 -13.23
N LEU A 4 -13.24 -22.50 -12.60
CA LEU A 4 -13.73 -22.26 -11.21
C LEU A 4 -13.56 -20.76 -10.89
N ALA A 5 -14.66 -20.05 -10.62
CA ALA A 5 -15.16 -19.70 -9.29
C ALA A 5 -14.42 -18.49 -8.65
N VAL A 6 -15.15 -17.39 -8.49
CA VAL A 6 -14.76 -16.19 -7.74
C VAL A 6 -15.81 -15.95 -6.66
N TYR A 7 -15.36 -15.81 -5.41
CA TYR A 7 -16.08 -15.22 -4.28
C TYR A 7 -15.60 -13.75 -4.07
N PRO A 8 -16.33 -12.91 -3.31
CA PRO A 8 -16.81 -11.61 -3.77
C PRO A 8 -16.00 -10.43 -3.23
N ALA A 9 -16.07 -9.29 -3.91
CA ALA A 9 -15.75 -7.99 -3.32
C ALA A 9 -16.71 -6.91 -3.85
N MET A 10 -17.37 -6.24 -2.91
CA MET A 10 -18.24 -5.08 -3.11
C MET A 10 -17.47 -3.89 -3.67
N TRP A 11 -18.08 -3.18 -4.61
CA TRP A 11 -17.84 -1.75 -4.79
C TRP A 11 -19.17 -1.01 -4.82
N ARG A 12 -19.23 0.06 -4.03
CA ARG A 12 -20.34 0.98 -3.87
C ARG A 12 -19.86 2.32 -4.45
N ILE A 13 -20.66 2.98 -5.28
CA ILE A 13 -21.09 4.40 -5.15
C ILE A 13 -21.83 4.89 -6.42
N ALA A 14 -22.92 5.61 -6.14
CA ALA A 14 -23.65 6.64 -6.91
C ALA A 14 -24.42 6.30 -8.20
N GLY A 15 -25.76 6.38 -8.08
CA GLY A 15 -26.64 6.99 -9.09
C GLY A 15 -27.21 6.08 -10.18
N ASN A 16 -28.55 5.96 -10.19
CA ASN A 16 -29.45 5.40 -11.21
C ASN A 16 -29.66 3.88 -11.23
N ALA A 17 -30.92 3.50 -10.97
CA ALA A 17 -31.41 2.16 -10.67
C ALA A 17 -31.20 1.16 -11.83
N THR A 18 -30.55 0.04 -11.53
CA THR A 18 -30.36 -1.10 -12.44
C THR A 18 -31.21 -2.28 -11.96
N MET A 19 -31.93 -2.94 -12.87
CA MET A 19 -32.82 -4.08 -12.62
C MET A 19 -32.01 -5.38 -12.47
N VAL A 20 -32.23 -6.16 -11.40
CA VAL A 20 -31.52 -7.42 -11.10
C VAL A 20 -32.53 -8.57 -10.96
N LEU A 21 -32.33 -9.65 -11.74
CA LEU A 21 -33.03 -10.94 -11.63
C LEU A 21 -31.99 -12.07 -11.57
N LEU A 22 -32.08 -12.94 -10.56
CA LEU A 22 -31.16 -14.06 -10.30
C LEU A 22 -31.75 -15.41 -10.73
N PRO A 23 -30.95 -16.32 -11.29
CA PRO A 23 -31.18 -17.76 -11.17
C PRO A 23 -30.01 -18.50 -10.47
N SER A 24 -30.39 -19.53 -9.72
CA SER A 24 -29.57 -20.50 -8.97
C SER A 24 -28.61 -21.32 -9.86
N GLN A 25 -27.41 -21.64 -9.34
CA GLN A 25 -26.49 -22.64 -9.89
C GLN A 25 -26.31 -23.77 -8.86
N GLY A 26 -26.51 -25.02 -9.28
CA GLY A 26 -26.13 -26.20 -8.49
C GLY A 26 -27.05 -27.39 -8.74
N GLY A 27 -26.57 -28.38 -9.50
CA GLY A 27 -27.27 -29.62 -9.76
C GLY A 27 -27.28 -30.53 -8.54
N ASP A 28 -28.41 -30.55 -7.85
CA ASP A 28 -28.98 -31.76 -7.25
C ASP A 28 -30.50 -31.60 -7.30
N ALA A 29 -31.20 -32.70 -7.58
CA ALA A 29 -32.64 -32.68 -7.79
C ALA A 29 -33.39 -32.05 -6.61
N SER A 30 -34.48 -31.36 -6.94
CA SER A 30 -35.48 -30.72 -6.04
C SER A 30 -35.02 -29.51 -5.22
N PHE A 31 -35.28 -28.29 -5.73
CA PHE A 31 -35.86 -27.13 -5.01
C PHE A 31 -36.02 -25.94 -5.99
N PHE A 32 -37.27 -25.58 -6.35
CA PHE A 32 -37.58 -24.36 -7.11
C PHE A 32 -37.26 -23.12 -6.26
N GLN A 33 -36.39 -22.23 -6.74
CA GLN A 33 -36.25 -20.88 -6.16
C GLN A 33 -37.22 -19.90 -6.85
N PRO A 34 -37.94 -19.05 -6.10
CA PRO A 34 -38.92 -18.13 -6.66
C PRO A 34 -38.24 -16.99 -7.45
N ILE A 35 -38.58 -16.86 -8.73
CA ILE A 35 -38.24 -15.70 -9.56
C ILE A 35 -38.98 -14.48 -8.99
N THR A 36 -38.25 -13.48 -8.50
CA THR A 36 -38.85 -12.23 -8.00
C THR A 36 -39.05 -11.25 -9.15
N ILE A 37 -40.19 -11.33 -9.85
CA ILE A 37 -40.59 -10.30 -10.82
C ILE A 37 -41.27 -9.17 -10.04
N GLY A 38 -40.56 -8.06 -9.84
CA GLY A 38 -41.05 -6.93 -9.04
C GLY A 38 -41.51 -5.77 -9.93
N PRO A 39 -42.81 -5.45 -10.00
CA PRO A 39 -43.27 -4.25 -10.72
C PRO A 39 -42.89 -2.91 -10.03
N GLY A 40 -42.28 -2.97 -8.84
CA GLY A 40 -41.97 -1.79 -8.02
C GLY A 40 -41.02 -0.76 -8.66
N LEU A 41 -40.16 -1.18 -9.60
CA LEU A 41 -39.24 -0.28 -10.31
C LEU A 41 -39.96 0.63 -11.32
N LEU A 42 -41.02 0.14 -11.98
CA LEU A 42 -41.89 0.95 -12.84
C LEU A 42 -42.64 2.00 -12.01
N GLY A 43 -43.03 1.63 -10.77
CA GLY A 43 -43.64 2.56 -9.82
C GLY A 43 -42.70 3.64 -9.31
N GLY A 44 -41.42 3.33 -9.10
CA GLY A 44 -40.39 4.30 -8.76
C GLY A 44 -40.13 5.34 -9.85
N PHE A 45 -40.08 4.92 -11.12
CA PHE A 45 -39.87 5.81 -12.26
C PHE A 45 -41.04 6.78 -12.49
N PHE A 46 -42.27 6.31 -12.42
CA PHE A 46 -43.47 7.15 -12.62
C PHE A 46 -43.67 8.15 -11.46
N ALA A 47 -43.38 7.75 -10.23
CA ALA A 47 -43.45 8.64 -9.06
C ALA A 47 -42.43 9.80 -9.16
N ALA A 48 -41.22 9.52 -9.68
CA ALA A 48 -40.20 10.53 -9.95
C ALA A 48 -40.62 11.52 -11.05
N ARG A 49 -41.41 11.08 -12.06
CA ARG A 49 -41.89 11.92 -13.17
C ARG A 49 -43.05 12.86 -12.79
N LEU A 50 -43.86 12.52 -11.78
CA LEU A 50 -45.04 13.29 -11.37
C LEU A 50 -44.89 14.02 -10.02
N GLY A 51 -43.77 13.86 -9.31
CA GLY A 51 -43.51 14.55 -8.04
C GLY A 51 -44.44 14.14 -6.89
N LEU A 52 -45.00 12.93 -6.92
CA LEU A 52 -46.01 12.47 -5.95
C LEU A 52 -45.41 11.51 -4.89
N ALA A 53 -45.90 11.62 -3.65
CA ALA A 53 -45.47 10.79 -2.51
C ALA A 53 -45.84 9.29 -2.66
N SER A 54 -44.93 8.43 -2.18
CA SER A 54 -44.95 6.97 -2.32
C SER A 54 -45.83 6.26 -1.27
N GLY A 55 -47.13 6.13 -1.55
CA GLY A 55 -48.05 5.31 -0.75
C GLY A 55 -49.35 4.93 -1.50
N PRO A 56 -50.02 3.81 -1.13
CA PRO A 56 -51.31 3.42 -1.73
C PRO A 56 -52.41 4.43 -1.38
N LEU A 57 -53.37 4.64 -2.28
CA LEU A 57 -54.51 5.55 -2.07
C LEU A 57 -55.78 4.75 -1.75
N SER A 58 -56.56 5.23 -0.78
CA SER A 58 -57.87 4.68 -0.45
C SER A 58 -58.93 4.98 -1.53
N ARG A 59 -60.02 4.21 -1.53
CA ARG A 59 -61.14 4.36 -2.49
C ARG A 59 -61.79 5.76 -2.46
N ALA A 60 -61.80 6.42 -1.30
CA ALA A 60 -62.27 7.80 -1.14
C ALA A 60 -61.30 8.84 -1.75
N GLN A 61 -59.99 8.60 -1.64
CA GLN A 61 -58.97 9.46 -2.25
C GLN A 61 -58.94 9.32 -3.79
N ILE A 62 -59.27 8.14 -4.33
CA ILE A 62 -59.42 7.91 -5.77
C ILE A 62 -60.61 8.69 -6.34
N ALA A 63 -61.74 8.76 -5.62
CA ALA A 63 -62.90 9.52 -6.04
C ALA A 63 -62.67 11.05 -6.01
N ALA A 64 -61.88 11.54 -5.04
CA ALA A 64 -61.48 12.94 -4.97
C ALA A 64 -60.44 13.32 -6.04
N ALA A 65 -59.51 12.42 -6.38
CA ALA A 65 -58.51 12.63 -7.43
C ALA A 65 -59.09 12.55 -8.86
N ALA A 66 -60.24 11.90 -9.05
CA ALA A 66 -60.93 11.86 -10.35
C ALA A 66 -61.50 13.23 -10.80
N GLN A 67 -61.41 14.27 -9.97
CA GLN A 67 -61.79 15.65 -10.31
C GLN A 67 -60.60 16.51 -10.78
N ASP A 68 -59.39 15.95 -10.87
CA ASP A 68 -58.16 16.58 -11.37
C ASP A 68 -57.52 15.62 -12.41
N PRO A 69 -56.95 16.06 -13.55
CA PRO A 69 -56.60 15.14 -14.66
C PRO A 69 -55.30 14.34 -14.43
N ALA A 70 -54.97 14.01 -13.18
CA ALA A 70 -53.81 13.21 -12.83
C ALA A 70 -54.06 11.71 -13.09
N VAL A 71 -53.34 11.14 -14.07
CA VAL A 71 -53.36 9.70 -14.38
C VAL A 71 -52.91 8.88 -13.16
N ILE A 72 -53.83 8.10 -12.58
CA ILE A 72 -53.53 7.23 -11.44
C ILE A 72 -52.90 5.93 -11.95
N PRO A 73 -51.68 5.57 -11.51
CA PRO A 73 -51.01 4.39 -12.01
C PRO A 73 -51.52 3.09 -11.37
N PRO A 74 -51.44 1.95 -12.09
CA PRO A 74 -52.07 0.69 -11.69
C PRO A 74 -51.50 0.08 -10.40
N TRP A 75 -50.23 0.32 -10.07
CA TRP A 75 -49.62 -0.12 -8.81
C TRP A 75 -50.02 0.71 -7.57
N ARG A 76 -50.74 1.83 -7.74
CA ARG A 76 -51.31 2.61 -6.62
C ARG A 76 -52.78 2.31 -6.35
N ILE A 77 -53.44 1.58 -7.26
CA ILE A 77 -54.82 1.14 -7.08
C ILE A 77 -54.78 -0.05 -6.12
N ASP A 78 -55.44 0.09 -4.96
CA ASP A 78 -55.69 -1.06 -4.10
C ASP A 78 -56.58 -2.05 -4.86
N GLN A 79 -55.97 -3.16 -5.30
CA GLN A 79 -56.63 -4.19 -6.09
C GLN A 79 -57.58 -5.06 -5.26
N GLY A 80 -57.62 -4.86 -3.93
CA GLY A 80 -58.23 -5.77 -2.96
C GLY A 80 -57.48 -7.10 -2.89
N GLU A 81 -57.48 -7.77 -1.74
CA GLU A 81 -56.86 -9.09 -1.60
C GLU A 81 -57.61 -10.14 -2.46
N LYS A 82 -57.14 -10.34 -3.70
CA LYS A 82 -57.57 -11.46 -4.54
C LYS A 82 -56.72 -12.68 -4.19
N THR A 83 -57.38 -13.77 -3.81
CA THR A 83 -56.70 -15.06 -3.59
C THR A 83 -55.91 -15.48 -4.83
N LEU A 84 -54.77 -16.17 -4.64
CA LEU A 84 -53.90 -16.61 -5.75
C LEU A 84 -54.67 -17.44 -6.78
N ALA A 85 -55.61 -18.28 -6.34
CA ALA A 85 -56.49 -19.05 -7.22
C ALA A 85 -57.32 -18.17 -8.16
N ARG A 86 -57.86 -17.05 -7.66
CA ARG A 86 -58.66 -16.12 -8.46
C ARG A 86 -57.81 -15.35 -9.48
N ARG A 87 -56.61 -14.91 -9.08
CA ARG A 87 -55.64 -14.27 -9.98
C ARG A 87 -55.17 -15.24 -11.07
N LEU A 88 -54.87 -16.49 -10.68
CA LEU A 88 -54.45 -17.52 -11.60
C LEU A 88 -55.53 -17.86 -12.64
N ALA A 89 -56.82 -17.92 -12.24
CA ALA A 89 -57.92 -18.14 -13.17
C ALA A 89 -58.05 -17.03 -14.22
N GLN A 90 -57.74 -15.79 -13.84
CA GLN A 90 -57.73 -14.65 -14.76
C GLN A 90 -56.57 -14.74 -15.76
N VAL A 91 -55.37 -15.09 -15.29
CA VAL A 91 -54.17 -15.17 -16.15
C VAL A 91 -54.20 -16.37 -17.09
N ARG A 92 -54.77 -17.50 -16.66
CA ARG A 92 -54.86 -18.72 -17.50
C ARG A 92 -55.69 -18.52 -18.77
N ASN A 93 -56.67 -17.63 -18.73
CA ASN A 93 -57.60 -17.36 -19.83
C ASN A 93 -57.20 -16.13 -20.65
N LEU A 94 -56.01 -15.57 -20.44
CA LEU A 94 -55.53 -14.46 -21.26
C LEU A 94 -55.17 -14.96 -22.65
N ASP A 95 -55.77 -14.35 -23.67
CA ASP A 95 -55.38 -14.56 -25.07
C ASP A 95 -54.05 -13.84 -25.38
N SER A 96 -53.80 -12.69 -24.73
CA SER A 96 -52.56 -11.91 -24.79
C SER A 96 -52.20 -11.38 -23.39
N PHE A 97 -50.91 -11.36 -23.06
CA PHE A 97 -50.34 -10.74 -21.86
C PHE A 97 -50.12 -9.24 -22.04
N ILE A 98 -49.89 -8.79 -23.27
CA ILE A 98 -49.80 -7.36 -23.60
C ILE A 98 -51.13 -6.94 -24.23
N ASP A 99 -51.93 -6.20 -23.48
CA ASP A 99 -53.21 -5.65 -23.94
C ASP A 99 -53.19 -4.12 -23.82
N LEU A 100 -53.03 -3.44 -24.96
CA LEU A 100 -53.02 -1.97 -25.02
C LEU A 100 -54.42 -1.34 -24.96
N ASP A 101 -55.46 -2.17 -24.98
CA ASP A 101 -56.87 -1.78 -24.92
C ASP A 101 -57.52 -2.14 -23.57
N SER A 102 -56.73 -2.61 -22.60
CA SER A 102 -57.22 -2.90 -21.25
C SER A 102 -57.80 -1.65 -20.59
N ASP A 103 -58.77 -1.83 -19.70
CA ASP A 103 -59.37 -0.73 -18.93
C ASP A 103 -58.34 0.04 -18.09
N ILE A 104 -57.23 -0.60 -17.73
CA ILE A 104 -56.13 0.01 -16.99
C ILE A 104 -55.26 0.84 -17.93
N VAL A 105 -54.88 0.31 -19.11
CA VAL A 105 -54.07 1.03 -20.09
C VAL A 105 -54.84 2.23 -20.67
N LYS A 106 -56.15 2.10 -20.90
CA LYS A 106 -56.99 3.21 -21.36
C LYS A 106 -57.02 4.40 -20.39
N ARG A 107 -56.82 4.17 -19.09
CA ARG A 107 -56.73 5.25 -18.09
C ARG A 107 -55.46 6.08 -18.21
N ALA A 108 -54.43 5.58 -18.89
CA ALA A 108 -53.23 6.35 -19.20
C ALA A 108 -53.46 7.47 -20.23
N GLY A 109 -54.67 7.55 -20.81
CA GLY A 109 -54.98 8.54 -21.84
C GLY A 109 -54.25 8.26 -23.14
N ASN A 110 -53.71 9.30 -23.77
CA ASN A 110 -53.04 9.21 -25.07
C ASN A 110 -51.49 9.19 -24.98
N ASP A 111 -50.91 9.21 -23.77
CA ASP A 111 -49.44 9.18 -23.60
C ASP A 111 -48.91 7.77 -23.87
N VAL A 112 -48.17 7.63 -24.96
CA VAL A 112 -47.72 6.33 -25.49
C VAL A 112 -46.78 5.63 -24.51
N ASP A 113 -45.89 6.37 -23.83
CA ASP A 113 -44.96 5.83 -22.83
C ASP A 113 -45.69 5.30 -21.59
N THR A 114 -46.70 6.03 -21.10
CA THR A 114 -47.48 5.63 -19.92
C THR A 114 -48.36 4.43 -20.24
N ARG A 115 -48.99 4.40 -21.43
CA ARG A 115 -49.74 3.23 -21.91
C ARG A 115 -48.86 1.98 -21.99
N ALA A 116 -47.65 2.11 -22.55
CA ALA A 116 -46.70 1.01 -22.63
C ALA A 116 -46.24 0.53 -21.25
N THR A 117 -46.00 1.47 -20.32
CA THR A 117 -45.62 1.15 -18.93
C THR A 117 -46.73 0.40 -18.19
N PHE A 118 -47.99 0.78 -18.40
CA PHE A 118 -49.13 0.13 -17.76
C PHE A 118 -49.37 -1.27 -18.33
N ALA A 119 -49.27 -1.43 -19.65
CA ALA A 119 -49.38 -2.74 -20.30
C ALA A 119 -48.26 -3.69 -19.84
N LEU A 120 -47.02 -3.19 -19.73
CA LEU A 120 -45.90 -3.98 -19.23
C LEU A 120 -46.09 -4.39 -17.76
N PHE A 121 -46.62 -3.49 -16.93
CA PHE A 121 -46.95 -3.81 -15.54
C PHE A 121 -47.99 -4.93 -15.44
N GLU A 122 -49.05 -4.89 -16.25
CA GLU A 122 -50.07 -5.94 -16.28
C GLU A 122 -49.50 -7.29 -16.72
N ALA A 123 -48.69 -7.29 -17.79
CA ALA A 123 -48.02 -8.49 -18.29
C ALA A 123 -47.07 -9.11 -17.26
N LEU A 124 -46.23 -8.29 -16.61
CA LEU A 124 -45.30 -8.75 -15.58
C LEU A 124 -46.02 -9.25 -14.33
N SER A 125 -47.13 -8.62 -13.94
CA SER A 125 -47.96 -9.05 -12.81
C SER A 125 -48.65 -10.40 -13.10
N ALA A 126 -49.07 -10.62 -14.35
CA ALA A 126 -49.61 -11.89 -14.80
C ALA A 126 -48.53 -13.00 -14.78
N LEU A 127 -47.32 -12.72 -15.28
CA LEU A 127 -46.18 -13.66 -15.19
C LEU A 127 -45.79 -13.97 -13.74
N GLN A 128 -45.79 -12.97 -12.86
CA GLN A 128 -45.54 -13.17 -11.44
C GLN A 128 -46.59 -14.09 -10.80
N THR A 129 -47.86 -13.96 -11.20
CA THR A 129 -48.94 -14.83 -10.73
C THR A 129 -48.73 -16.28 -11.17
N LEU A 130 -48.29 -16.51 -12.41
CA LEU A 130 -47.94 -17.85 -12.90
C LEU A 130 -46.75 -18.45 -12.14
N ALA A 131 -45.70 -17.66 -11.91
CA ALA A 131 -44.53 -18.08 -11.15
C ALA A 131 -44.88 -18.43 -9.69
N GLN A 132 -45.75 -17.63 -9.05
CA GLN A 132 -46.24 -17.91 -7.69
C GLN A 132 -47.04 -19.21 -7.64
N ALA A 133 -47.90 -19.47 -8.63
CA ALA A 133 -48.64 -20.72 -8.72
C ALA A 133 -47.74 -21.95 -8.98
N ALA A 134 -46.67 -21.77 -9.78
CA ALA A 134 -45.69 -22.82 -10.03
C ALA A 134 -44.85 -23.13 -8.78
N ALA A 135 -44.63 -22.14 -7.91
CA ALA A 135 -43.86 -22.29 -6.68
C ALA A 135 -44.65 -22.93 -5.51
N GLU A 136 -45.95 -23.19 -5.64
CA GLU A 136 -46.72 -23.89 -4.61
C GLU A 136 -46.24 -25.35 -4.47
N LYS A 137 -45.92 -25.77 -3.23
CA LYS A 137 -45.26 -27.04 -2.88
C LYS A 137 -46.04 -28.32 -3.30
N ALA A 138 -47.28 -28.17 -3.78
CA ALA A 138 -48.20 -29.26 -4.14
C ALA A 138 -48.67 -29.21 -5.62
N THR A 139 -47.98 -28.48 -6.50
CA THR A 139 -48.36 -28.38 -7.93
C THR A 139 -47.90 -29.62 -8.71
N PRO A 140 -48.81 -30.41 -9.33
CA PRO A 140 -48.43 -31.58 -10.12
C PRO A 140 -47.63 -31.24 -11.39
N ASP A 141 -46.76 -32.14 -11.87
CA ASP A 141 -45.89 -31.92 -13.04
C ASP A 141 -46.65 -31.53 -14.33
N SER A 142 -47.84 -32.09 -14.55
CA SER A 142 -48.70 -31.74 -15.68
C SER A 142 -49.22 -30.30 -15.61
N ARG A 143 -49.39 -29.78 -14.39
CA ARG A 143 -49.76 -28.40 -14.12
C ARG A 143 -48.56 -27.47 -14.23
N LEU A 144 -47.37 -27.89 -13.78
CA LEU A 144 -46.13 -27.14 -13.98
C LEU A 144 -45.82 -26.95 -15.47
N THR A 145 -45.99 -28.00 -16.29
CA THR A 145 -45.78 -27.93 -17.74
C THR A 145 -46.72 -26.91 -18.39
N SER A 146 -48.01 -26.94 -18.02
CA SER A 146 -49.00 -25.97 -18.52
C SER A 146 -48.72 -24.52 -18.06
N LEU A 147 -48.23 -24.34 -16.82
CA LEU A 147 -47.87 -23.04 -16.28
C LEU A 147 -46.60 -22.49 -16.95
N ASP A 148 -45.59 -23.32 -17.18
CA ASP A 148 -44.36 -22.93 -17.88
C ASP A 148 -44.66 -22.55 -19.34
N ALA A 149 -45.44 -23.36 -20.07
CA ALA A 149 -45.83 -23.03 -21.44
C ALA A 149 -46.53 -21.66 -21.53
N LYS A 150 -47.43 -21.36 -20.58
CA LYS A 150 -48.14 -20.08 -20.52
C LYS A 150 -47.23 -18.93 -20.08
N PHE A 151 -46.26 -19.20 -19.20
CA PHE A 151 -45.24 -18.24 -18.78
C PHE A 151 -44.29 -17.87 -19.93
N GLN A 152 -43.82 -18.86 -20.70
CA GLN A 152 -42.98 -18.65 -21.88
C GLN A 152 -43.72 -17.87 -22.98
N GLN A 153 -45.03 -18.12 -23.15
CA GLN A 153 -45.86 -17.33 -24.06
C GLN A 153 -45.84 -15.85 -23.67
N GLY A 154 -46.16 -15.52 -22.41
CA GLY A 154 -46.17 -14.13 -21.95
C GLY A 154 -44.79 -13.46 -21.98
N LEU A 155 -43.72 -14.21 -21.68
CA LEU A 155 -42.35 -13.70 -21.81
C LEU A 155 -41.98 -13.40 -23.27
N GLY A 156 -42.42 -14.24 -24.21
CA GLY A 156 -42.25 -14.01 -25.65
C GLY A 156 -42.97 -12.75 -26.14
N GLU A 157 -44.22 -12.55 -25.71
CA GLU A 157 -45.01 -11.36 -26.05
C GLU A 157 -44.39 -10.08 -25.47
N ILE A 158 -43.89 -10.12 -24.22
CA ILE A 158 -43.14 -8.99 -23.64
C ILE A 158 -41.89 -8.68 -24.47
N ARG A 159 -41.10 -9.70 -24.86
CA ARG A 159 -39.90 -9.51 -25.69
C ARG A 159 -40.23 -8.84 -27.02
N GLN A 160 -41.27 -9.34 -27.70
CA GLN A 160 -41.73 -8.77 -28.96
C GLN A 160 -42.18 -7.32 -28.78
N PHE A 161 -42.98 -7.05 -27.74
CA PHE A 161 -43.45 -5.69 -27.43
C PHE A 161 -42.29 -4.73 -27.16
N LEU A 162 -41.31 -5.11 -26.32
CA LEU A 162 -40.16 -4.26 -26.00
C LEU A 162 -39.28 -3.98 -27.23
N SER A 163 -39.20 -4.92 -28.18
CA SER A 163 -38.43 -4.72 -29.42
C SER A 163 -39.12 -3.85 -30.46
N ALA A 164 -40.45 -3.72 -30.40
CA ALA A 164 -41.27 -3.07 -31.42
C ALA A 164 -41.96 -1.78 -30.95
N ALA A 165 -42.02 -1.52 -29.63
CA ALA A 165 -42.66 -0.34 -29.08
C ALA A 165 -41.90 0.94 -29.47
N ALA A 166 -42.52 1.80 -30.27
CA ALA A 166 -42.05 3.15 -30.54
C ALA A 166 -42.42 4.05 -29.34
N LEU A 167 -41.43 4.33 -28.50
CA LEU A 167 -41.57 5.11 -27.28
C LEU A 167 -40.88 6.46 -27.46
N ASP A 168 -41.50 7.54 -26.99
CA ASP A 168 -41.04 8.89 -27.26
C ASP A 168 -39.95 9.34 -26.27
N LYS A 169 -40.08 8.94 -24.99
CA LYS A 169 -39.14 9.37 -23.92
C LYS A 169 -38.50 8.21 -23.17
N LEU A 170 -38.79 6.97 -23.57
CA LEU A 170 -38.34 5.77 -22.87
C LEU A 170 -37.65 4.81 -23.84
N SER A 171 -36.35 4.57 -23.65
CA SER A 171 -35.64 3.52 -24.40
C SER A 171 -35.68 2.23 -23.58
N LEU A 172 -36.33 1.19 -24.11
CA LEU A 172 -36.40 -0.13 -23.47
C LEU A 172 -35.54 -1.13 -24.25
N LEU A 173 -34.61 -1.78 -23.55
CA LEU A 173 -33.72 -2.78 -24.14
C LEU A 173 -33.97 -4.12 -23.48
N PHE A 174 -34.19 -5.15 -24.30
CA PHE A 174 -34.21 -6.54 -23.85
C PHE A 174 -32.79 -7.11 -23.91
N GLY A 175 -32.19 -7.37 -22.76
CA GLY A 175 -30.83 -7.93 -22.66
C GLY A 175 -30.86 -9.38 -22.18
N ASP A 176 -30.34 -10.31 -22.97
CA ASP A 176 -29.91 -11.60 -22.45
C ASP A 176 -28.57 -11.42 -21.73
N LYS A 177 -28.46 -11.87 -20.49
CA LYS A 177 -27.17 -11.87 -19.78
C LYS A 177 -26.25 -12.93 -20.39
N LYS A 178 -25.45 -12.54 -21.40
CA LYS A 178 -24.26 -13.30 -21.78
C LYS A 178 -23.19 -13.07 -20.71
N ASN A 179 -22.96 -14.07 -19.85
CA ASN A 179 -21.89 -14.04 -18.85
C ASN A 179 -20.47 -14.12 -19.46
N ARG A 180 -20.32 -14.02 -20.79
CA ARG A 180 -19.04 -13.84 -21.47
C ARG A 180 -19.24 -13.04 -22.76
N VAL A 181 -18.52 -11.92 -22.86
CA VAL A 181 -18.13 -11.33 -24.15
C VAL A 181 -16.73 -11.89 -24.43
N GLY A 182 -16.61 -12.74 -25.44
CA GLY A 182 -15.32 -13.12 -26.01
C GLY A 182 -15.15 -12.35 -27.31
N THR A 183 -14.24 -11.39 -27.36
CA THR A 183 -13.73 -10.85 -28.61
C THR A 183 -12.78 -11.87 -29.24
N ALA A 184 -12.85 -12.05 -30.56
CA ALA A 184 -11.87 -12.81 -31.33
C ALA A 184 -10.49 -12.09 -31.41
N LEU A 185 -10.37 -10.90 -30.81
CA LEU A 185 -9.11 -10.29 -30.47
C LEU A 185 -8.82 -10.55 -28.99
N ALA A 186 -7.69 -11.22 -28.74
CA ALA A 186 -7.05 -11.19 -27.44
C ALA A 186 -6.75 -9.73 -27.11
N LEU A 187 -7.43 -9.17 -26.10
CA LEU A 187 -6.86 -8.04 -25.37
C LEU A 187 -5.53 -8.57 -24.83
N GLY A 188 -4.44 -7.88 -25.16
CA GLY A 188 -3.11 -8.24 -24.65
C GLY A 188 -3.19 -8.45 -23.15
N LYS A 189 -2.48 -9.46 -22.63
CA LYS A 189 -2.24 -9.51 -21.19
C LYS A 189 -1.50 -8.21 -20.86
N ASP A 190 -2.07 -7.35 -20.03
CA ASP A 190 -1.30 -6.29 -19.38
C ASP A 190 -0.21 -7.00 -18.58
N THR A 191 0.96 -7.09 -19.19
CA THR A 191 2.14 -7.76 -18.68
C THR A 191 3.07 -6.66 -18.22
N THR A 192 3.43 -6.71 -16.95
CA THR A 192 4.53 -5.90 -16.44
C THR A 192 5.80 -6.68 -16.73
N SER A 193 6.70 -6.11 -17.52
CA SER A 193 7.99 -6.74 -17.78
C SER A 193 9.09 -5.99 -17.04
N TYR A 194 9.90 -6.72 -16.28
CA TYR A 194 11.14 -6.20 -15.70
C TYR A 194 12.30 -6.95 -16.32
N THR A 195 13.33 -6.25 -16.79
CA THR A 195 14.54 -6.88 -17.34
C THR A 195 15.71 -6.51 -16.45
N GLY A 196 16.35 -7.51 -15.86
CA GLY A 196 17.50 -7.30 -14.98
C GLY A 196 18.79 -6.98 -15.74
N ALA A 197 19.89 -6.90 -14.99
CA ALA A 197 21.23 -6.68 -15.52
C ALA A 197 21.72 -7.85 -16.42
N VAL A 198 22.82 -7.60 -17.15
CA VAL A 198 23.51 -8.64 -17.91
C VAL A 198 24.08 -9.68 -16.95
N VAL A 199 23.64 -10.92 -17.09
CA VAL A 199 24.12 -12.06 -16.29
C VAL A 199 25.28 -12.75 -16.99
N GLN A 200 25.28 -12.77 -18.33
CA GLN A 200 26.25 -13.51 -19.11
C GLN A 200 26.49 -12.88 -20.48
N THR A 201 27.74 -12.90 -20.94
CA THR A 201 28.14 -12.42 -22.29
C THR A 201 28.75 -13.57 -23.09
N GLY A 202 28.66 -13.51 -24.43
CA GLY A 202 29.26 -14.53 -25.29
C GLY A 202 28.36 -15.76 -25.48
N ASP A 203 28.82 -16.94 -25.07
CA ASP A 203 28.10 -18.21 -25.25
C ASP A 203 26.98 -18.36 -24.22
N ARG A 204 25.73 -18.52 -24.68
CA ARG A 204 24.53 -18.71 -23.85
C ARG A 204 24.54 -20.03 -23.08
N ASN A 205 25.20 -21.05 -23.64
CA ASN A 205 25.22 -22.40 -23.08
C ASN A 205 26.41 -22.64 -22.14
N ALA A 206 27.25 -21.63 -21.92
CA ALA A 206 28.29 -21.71 -20.91
C ALA A 206 27.68 -21.58 -19.50
N ALA A 207 28.35 -22.15 -18.50
CA ALA A 207 27.97 -21.94 -17.11
C ALA A 207 28.15 -20.46 -16.73
N ILE A 208 27.22 -19.91 -15.95
CA ILE A 208 27.31 -18.55 -15.44
C ILE A 208 28.53 -18.45 -14.51
N ALA A 209 29.39 -17.47 -14.75
CA ALA A 209 30.57 -17.25 -13.94
C ALA A 209 30.18 -16.87 -12.49
N GLY A 210 30.83 -17.50 -11.52
CA GLY A 210 30.59 -17.24 -10.09
C GLY A 210 29.53 -18.13 -9.44
N LEU A 211 28.76 -18.91 -10.21
CA LEU A 211 27.87 -19.93 -9.65
C LEU A 211 28.62 -21.25 -9.41
N THR A 212 28.52 -21.78 -8.19
CA THR A 212 29.15 -23.02 -7.74
C THR A 212 28.16 -24.19 -7.66
N GLY A 213 26.85 -23.91 -7.73
CA GLY A 213 25.78 -24.91 -7.62
C GLY A 213 25.38 -25.21 -6.18
N THR A 214 25.83 -24.42 -5.22
CA THR A 214 25.41 -24.51 -3.81
C THR A 214 24.50 -23.35 -3.41
N GLU A 215 24.24 -22.43 -4.32
CA GLU A 215 23.42 -21.26 -4.09
C GLU A 215 21.94 -21.63 -3.99
N SER A 216 21.25 -20.92 -3.10
CA SER A 216 19.80 -20.94 -3.03
C SER A 216 19.26 -19.52 -2.94
N LEU A 217 18.14 -19.31 -3.62
CA LEU A 217 17.39 -18.05 -3.61
C LEU A 217 15.92 -18.33 -3.30
N THR A 218 15.20 -17.32 -2.85
CA THR A 218 13.76 -17.38 -2.61
C THR A 218 13.04 -16.46 -3.59
N VAL A 219 12.08 -17.03 -4.32
CA VAL A 219 11.12 -16.28 -5.13
C VAL A 219 9.83 -16.14 -4.32
N SER A 220 9.55 -14.93 -3.84
CA SER A 220 8.31 -14.62 -3.15
C SER A 220 7.29 -14.09 -4.16
N ILE A 221 6.12 -14.73 -4.26
CA ILE A 221 5.01 -14.26 -5.10
C ILE A 221 3.81 -13.93 -4.22
N SER A 222 3.40 -12.67 -4.23
CA SER A 222 2.25 -12.17 -3.50
C SER A 222 1.07 -11.96 -4.42
N LYS A 223 -0.10 -12.47 -4.03
CA LYS A 223 -1.37 -12.33 -4.77
C LYS A 223 -2.51 -12.07 -3.79
N SER A 224 -3.24 -10.99 -4.00
CA SER A 224 -4.35 -10.57 -3.11
C SER A 224 -3.95 -10.48 -1.63
N GLY A 225 -2.73 -9.99 -1.36
CA GLY A 225 -2.21 -9.83 0.01
C GLY A 225 -1.64 -11.11 0.64
N VAL A 226 -1.68 -12.25 -0.04
CA VAL A 226 -1.07 -13.51 0.43
C VAL A 226 0.24 -13.77 -0.29
N SER A 227 1.33 -13.86 0.46
CA SER A 227 2.68 -14.14 -0.05
C SER A 227 3.04 -15.61 0.09
N GLU A 228 3.64 -16.17 -0.96
CA GLU A 228 4.21 -17.51 -0.96
C GLU A 228 5.70 -17.42 -1.25
N ASN A 229 6.52 -18.04 -0.40
CA ASN A 229 7.97 -18.08 -0.54
C ASN A 229 8.39 -19.40 -1.17
N ILE A 230 8.89 -19.34 -2.40
CA ILE A 230 9.31 -20.50 -3.18
C ILE A 230 10.83 -20.60 -3.08
N ALA A 231 11.33 -21.61 -2.38
CA ALA A 231 12.75 -21.90 -2.32
C ALA A 231 13.23 -22.47 -3.66
N VAL A 232 14.30 -21.89 -4.20
CA VAL A 232 14.96 -22.31 -5.42
C VAL A 232 16.37 -22.73 -5.05
N ASP A 233 16.67 -24.01 -5.16
CA ASP A 233 17.97 -24.60 -4.85
C ASP A 233 18.69 -24.97 -6.15
N LEU A 234 19.80 -24.27 -6.45
CA LEU A 234 20.51 -24.50 -7.71
C LEU A 234 21.28 -25.82 -7.73
N SER A 235 21.48 -26.48 -6.58
CA SER A 235 22.11 -27.80 -6.51
C SER A 235 21.27 -28.90 -7.16
N ALA A 236 19.97 -28.66 -7.32
CA ALA A 236 19.04 -29.56 -7.99
C ALA A 236 19.14 -29.51 -9.53
N ILE A 237 19.91 -28.57 -10.11
CA ILE A 237 20.09 -28.46 -11.55
C ILE A 237 21.16 -29.45 -12.01
N ALA A 238 20.78 -30.37 -12.90
CA ALA A 238 21.70 -31.31 -13.51
C ALA A 238 22.46 -30.67 -14.69
N GLY A 239 23.78 -30.79 -14.71
CA GLY A 239 24.63 -30.29 -15.81
C GLY A 239 25.13 -28.86 -15.58
N PRO A 240 25.57 -28.15 -16.64
CA PRO A 240 26.08 -26.80 -16.49
C PRO A 240 24.98 -25.82 -16.06
N LEU A 241 25.30 -24.92 -15.13
CA LEU A 241 24.43 -23.83 -14.65
C LEU A 241 24.34 -22.71 -15.69
N THR A 242 23.75 -23.04 -16.84
CA THR A 242 23.46 -22.07 -17.91
C THR A 242 22.33 -21.15 -17.50
N ILE A 243 22.24 -19.99 -18.13
CA ILE A 243 21.15 -19.03 -17.88
C ILE A 243 19.76 -19.62 -18.15
N ASP A 244 19.62 -20.47 -19.18
CA ASP A 244 18.37 -21.16 -19.47
C ASP A 244 18.05 -22.21 -18.40
N ALA A 245 19.03 -23.02 -17.96
CA ALA A 245 18.82 -24.03 -16.93
C ALA A 245 18.36 -23.41 -15.60
N VAL A 246 18.93 -22.26 -15.21
CA VAL A 246 18.52 -21.52 -14.01
C VAL A 246 17.09 -20.99 -14.15
N VAL A 247 16.76 -20.33 -15.27
CA VAL A 247 15.42 -19.78 -15.53
C VAL A 247 14.36 -20.88 -15.59
N ASP A 248 14.66 -22.00 -16.26
CA ASP A 248 13.77 -23.15 -16.34
C ASP A 248 13.53 -23.77 -14.96
N HIS A 249 14.58 -23.90 -14.14
CA HIS A 249 14.44 -24.42 -12.79
C HIS A 249 13.55 -23.51 -11.92
N ILE A 250 13.75 -22.19 -11.95
CA ILE A 250 12.90 -21.23 -11.24
C ILE A 250 11.44 -21.37 -11.68
N ASN A 251 11.19 -21.40 -13.00
CA ASN A 251 9.84 -21.52 -13.55
C ASN A 251 9.17 -22.86 -13.20
N GLN A 252 9.94 -23.94 -13.10
CA GLN A 252 9.46 -25.25 -12.64
C GLN A 252 9.01 -25.20 -11.19
N GLN A 253 9.79 -24.57 -10.29
CA GLN A 253 9.42 -24.41 -8.88
C GLN A 253 8.14 -23.57 -8.73
N ILE A 254 8.00 -22.50 -9.51
CA ILE A 254 6.76 -21.69 -9.52
C ILE A 254 5.57 -22.50 -10.02
N ALA A 255 5.74 -23.27 -11.10
CA ALA A 255 4.68 -24.08 -11.68
C ALA A 255 4.25 -25.26 -10.79
N ALA A 256 5.13 -25.75 -9.93
CA ALA A 256 4.84 -26.81 -8.96
C ALA A 256 3.83 -26.36 -7.90
N ILE A 257 3.68 -25.05 -7.66
CA ILE A 257 2.64 -24.51 -6.79
C ILE A 257 1.32 -24.45 -7.56
N VAL A 258 0.52 -25.50 -7.42
CA VAL A 258 -0.75 -25.66 -8.14
C VAL A 258 -1.91 -24.92 -7.47
N LEU A 259 -2.84 -24.44 -8.27
CA LEU A 259 -4.10 -23.89 -7.80
C LEU A 259 -4.97 -25.03 -7.26
N ILE A 260 -5.46 -24.89 -6.02
CA ILE A 260 -6.35 -25.86 -5.37
C ILE A 260 -7.79 -25.34 -5.33
N ASP A 261 -8.76 -26.23 -5.50
CA ASP A 261 -10.18 -25.93 -5.36
C ASP A 261 -10.62 -25.89 -3.88
N GLY A 262 -11.89 -25.55 -3.63
CA GLY A 262 -12.46 -25.49 -2.28
C GLY A 262 -12.53 -26.85 -1.56
N SER A 263 -12.21 -27.95 -2.23
CA SER A 263 -12.12 -29.30 -1.67
C SER A 263 -10.66 -29.77 -1.52
N GLY A 264 -9.67 -28.93 -1.84
CA GLY A 264 -8.25 -29.23 -1.72
C GLY A 264 -7.65 -29.99 -2.92
N ASN A 265 -8.37 -30.15 -4.02
CA ASN A 265 -7.85 -30.84 -5.22
C ASN A 265 -7.21 -29.85 -6.20
N PRO A 266 -6.17 -30.24 -6.96
CA PRO A 266 -5.62 -29.41 -8.02
C PRO A 266 -6.66 -29.08 -9.10
N VAL A 267 -6.79 -27.81 -9.44
CA VAL A 267 -7.57 -27.35 -10.60
C VAL A 267 -6.83 -27.77 -11.86
N LEU A 268 -7.51 -28.46 -12.77
CA LEU A 268 -6.93 -28.96 -14.02
C LEU A 268 -7.34 -28.08 -15.22
N ASP A 269 -6.43 -27.95 -16.19
CA ASP A 269 -6.68 -27.28 -17.46
C ASP A 269 -7.51 -28.17 -18.42
N GLY A 270 -7.75 -27.67 -19.63
CA GLY A 270 -8.51 -28.41 -20.65
C GLY A 270 -7.86 -29.70 -21.15
N ASN A 271 -6.60 -29.92 -20.82
CA ASN A 271 -5.81 -31.10 -21.18
C ASN A 271 -5.61 -32.04 -19.97
N GLY A 272 -6.16 -31.70 -18.81
CA GLY A 272 -6.03 -32.49 -17.58
C GLY A 272 -4.75 -32.23 -16.78
N ASN A 273 -3.98 -31.19 -17.10
CA ASN A 273 -2.78 -30.84 -16.34
C ASN A 273 -3.11 -29.87 -15.19
N PRO A 274 -2.45 -29.98 -14.03
CA PRO A 274 -2.61 -29.01 -12.96
C PRO A 274 -2.30 -27.57 -13.40
N VAL A 275 -3.16 -26.64 -13.03
CA VAL A 275 -3.01 -25.21 -13.30
C VAL A 275 -2.12 -24.60 -12.21
N SER A 276 -1.07 -23.90 -12.60
CA SER A 276 -0.22 -23.13 -11.69
C SER A 276 -1.02 -22.03 -10.97
N LYS A 277 -0.84 -21.90 -9.65
CA LYS A 277 -1.45 -20.85 -8.81
C LYS A 277 -0.98 -19.45 -9.21
N TYR A 278 0.30 -19.35 -9.56
CA TYR A 278 0.98 -18.12 -9.96
C TYR A 278 1.25 -18.10 -11.46
N LEU A 279 1.04 -16.95 -12.10
CA LEU A 279 1.16 -16.79 -13.55
C LEU A 279 2.47 -16.13 -13.98
N SER A 280 3.14 -15.41 -13.08
CA SER A 280 4.40 -14.71 -13.35
C SER A 280 5.51 -15.70 -13.73
N ARG A 281 6.33 -15.37 -14.73
CA ARG A 281 7.39 -16.25 -15.26
C ARG A 281 8.66 -15.50 -15.60
N PHE A 282 9.79 -16.17 -15.44
CA PHE A 282 11.08 -15.66 -15.87
C PHE A 282 11.36 -16.10 -17.31
N LYS A 283 12.10 -15.27 -18.04
CA LYS A 283 12.58 -15.57 -19.39
C LYS A 283 14.00 -15.04 -19.56
N VAL A 284 14.72 -15.59 -20.52
CA VAL A 284 16.02 -15.06 -20.91
C VAL A 284 15.85 -14.12 -22.12
N THR A 285 16.39 -12.92 -22.03
CA THR A 285 16.40 -11.92 -23.12
C THR A 285 17.83 -11.52 -23.49
N GLY A 286 17.99 -10.76 -24.57
CA GLY A 286 19.29 -10.34 -25.08
C GLY A 286 19.93 -11.35 -26.05
N ASN A 287 21.19 -11.09 -26.40
CA ASN A 287 21.95 -11.85 -27.39
C ASN A 287 23.44 -11.91 -26.99
N SER A 288 24.25 -12.62 -27.78
CA SER A 288 25.68 -12.83 -27.50
C SER A 288 26.51 -11.53 -27.46
N THR A 289 26.08 -10.49 -28.18
CA THR A 289 26.79 -9.20 -28.29
C THR A 289 26.40 -8.25 -27.16
N ASP A 290 25.10 -8.11 -26.89
CA ASP A 290 24.56 -7.17 -25.89
C ASP A 290 24.47 -7.78 -24.48
N GLY A 291 24.82 -9.06 -24.36
CA GLY A 291 24.68 -9.87 -23.15
C GLY A 291 23.28 -10.43 -22.94
N PHE A 292 23.22 -11.60 -22.32
CA PHE A 292 22.00 -12.26 -21.88
C PHE A 292 21.56 -11.75 -20.51
N ARG A 293 20.26 -11.55 -20.35
CA ARG A 293 19.61 -11.03 -19.15
C ARG A 293 18.49 -11.96 -18.72
N ILE A 294 18.19 -11.98 -17.42
CA ILE A 294 16.97 -12.60 -16.91
C ILE A 294 15.90 -11.51 -16.82
N ALA A 295 14.76 -11.74 -17.43
CA ALA A 295 13.60 -10.87 -17.38
C ALA A 295 12.43 -11.58 -16.70
N LEU A 296 11.61 -10.83 -15.97
CA LEU A 296 10.36 -11.25 -15.38
C LEU A 296 9.21 -10.76 -16.24
N GLU A 297 8.31 -11.66 -16.62
CA GLU A 297 6.98 -11.38 -17.13
C GLU A 297 5.97 -11.55 -15.99
N GLY A 298 5.59 -10.45 -15.37
CA GLY A 298 4.64 -10.39 -14.28
C GLY A 298 3.20 -10.16 -14.73
N THR A 299 2.30 -10.03 -13.75
CA THR A 299 0.90 -9.66 -13.97
C THR A 299 0.52 -8.48 -13.07
N LEU A 300 -0.54 -7.75 -13.41
CA LEU A 300 -1.06 -6.66 -12.56
C LEU A 300 -1.56 -7.10 -11.18
N THR A 301 -1.68 -8.40 -10.93
CA THR A 301 -2.24 -8.96 -9.68
C THR A 301 -1.22 -9.72 -8.85
N GLU A 302 0.01 -9.85 -9.35
CA GLU A 302 1.07 -10.61 -8.71
C GLU A 302 2.30 -9.72 -8.53
N THR A 303 2.79 -9.62 -7.30
CA THR A 303 4.08 -8.99 -6.99
C THR A 303 5.11 -10.09 -6.82
N VAL A 304 6.26 -9.98 -7.49
CA VAL A 304 7.36 -10.95 -7.40
C VAL A 304 8.57 -10.28 -6.78
N LYS A 305 9.15 -10.92 -5.77
CA LYS A 305 10.40 -10.53 -5.11
C LYS A 305 11.41 -11.67 -5.22
N LEU A 306 12.66 -11.34 -5.51
CA LEU A 306 13.78 -12.28 -5.40
C LEU A 306 14.63 -11.88 -4.20
N SER A 307 15.05 -12.86 -3.41
CA SER A 307 15.91 -12.65 -2.24
C SER A 307 16.87 -13.82 -2.05
N GLN A 308 17.97 -13.60 -1.34
CA GLN A 308 18.86 -14.68 -0.93
C GLN A 308 18.15 -15.59 0.07
N ALA A 309 18.30 -16.92 -0.05
CA ALA A 309 17.66 -17.85 0.88
C ALA A 309 18.19 -17.70 2.33
N THR A 310 19.46 -17.30 2.47
CA THR A 310 20.05 -16.92 3.75
C THR A 310 21.01 -15.76 3.50
N PRO A 311 20.61 -14.51 3.77
CA PRO A 311 21.49 -13.37 3.52
C PRO A 311 22.67 -13.37 4.49
N ALA A 312 23.88 -13.19 3.96
CA ALA A 312 25.05 -12.90 4.77
C ALA A 312 24.93 -11.48 5.35
N PRO A 313 25.43 -11.23 6.58
CA PRO A 313 25.43 -9.89 7.13
C PRO A 313 26.32 -8.96 6.30
N ALA A 314 25.85 -7.74 6.10
CA ALA A 314 26.53 -6.67 5.38
C ALA A 314 26.47 -5.37 6.17
N LEU A 315 27.47 -4.51 6.00
CA LEU A 315 27.54 -3.20 6.63
C LEU A 315 27.36 -2.12 5.55
N TYR A 316 26.36 -1.25 5.74
CA TYR A 316 26.17 -0.06 4.92
C TYR A 316 26.70 1.16 5.68
N VAL A 317 27.57 1.92 5.02
CA VAL A 317 28.18 3.13 5.57
C VAL A 317 27.87 4.29 4.65
N THR A 318 27.39 5.39 5.23
CA THR A 318 27.24 6.66 4.51
C THR A 318 28.21 7.70 5.06
N ALA A 319 28.76 8.56 4.19
CA ALA A 319 29.69 9.61 4.59
C ALA A 319 29.73 10.75 3.57
N GLY A 320 30.14 11.94 4.04
CA GLY A 320 30.64 13.00 3.17
C GLY A 320 32.11 12.76 2.79
N LEU A 321 32.44 12.92 1.51
CA LEU A 321 33.81 12.85 1.00
C LEU A 321 34.26 14.23 0.54
N ASN A 322 35.33 14.72 1.16
CA ASN A 322 35.98 15.97 0.76
C ASN A 322 36.99 15.70 -0.35
N SER A 323 37.05 16.58 -1.35
CA SER A 323 38.13 16.51 -2.35
C SER A 323 39.48 16.83 -1.71
N VAL A 324 40.41 15.89 -1.78
CA VAL A 324 41.76 16.03 -1.19
C VAL A 324 42.70 16.87 -2.08
N THR A 325 42.34 17.07 -3.35
CA THR A 325 43.25 17.60 -4.38
C THR A 325 42.80 18.90 -5.01
N ASP A 326 41.49 19.12 -5.15
CA ASP A 326 40.98 20.22 -6.00
C ASP A 326 40.12 21.25 -5.24
N GLY A 327 39.93 21.08 -3.92
CA GLY A 327 39.03 21.94 -3.13
C GLY A 327 37.56 21.88 -3.57
N GLY A 328 37.20 20.86 -4.36
CA GLY A 328 35.83 20.62 -4.81
C GLY A 328 34.87 20.32 -3.64
N PRO A 329 33.55 20.49 -3.86
CA PRO A 329 32.56 20.36 -2.81
C PRO A 329 32.53 18.95 -2.21
N THR A 330 32.08 18.85 -0.96
CA THR A 330 31.78 17.57 -0.31
C THR A 330 30.75 16.81 -1.14
N ILE A 331 30.98 15.52 -1.39
CA ILE A 331 29.98 14.64 -2.04
C ILE A 331 29.51 13.55 -1.07
N GLY A 332 28.25 13.15 -1.18
CA GLY A 332 27.72 12.02 -0.43
C GLY A 332 28.24 10.70 -0.99
N ARG A 333 28.45 9.73 -0.11
CA ARG A 333 28.92 8.40 -0.46
C ARG A 333 28.15 7.35 0.33
N LEU A 334 27.61 6.36 -0.37
CA LEU A 334 27.14 5.11 0.21
C LEU A 334 28.13 3.99 -0.13
N VAL A 335 28.51 3.17 0.85
CA VAL A 335 29.37 2.00 0.69
C VAL A 335 28.69 0.79 1.30
N LYS A 336 28.72 -0.34 0.59
CA LYS A 336 28.39 -1.66 1.14
C LYS A 336 29.67 -2.44 1.38
N ILE A 337 29.81 -3.00 2.56
CA ILE A 337 30.91 -3.87 2.96
C ILE A 337 30.32 -5.25 3.26
N ASP A 338 30.76 -6.26 2.53
CA ASP A 338 30.37 -7.65 2.71
C ASP A 338 31.52 -8.45 3.34
N ASP A 339 31.29 -9.74 3.59
CA ASP A 339 32.28 -10.66 4.18
C ASP A 339 32.87 -10.13 5.50
N LEU A 340 31.97 -9.65 6.37
CA LEU A 340 32.35 -9.00 7.63
C LEU A 340 33.13 -9.90 8.60
N ALA A 341 33.12 -11.22 8.38
CA ALA A 341 33.87 -12.19 9.18
C ALA A 341 35.32 -12.36 8.67
N SER A 342 35.64 -11.89 7.47
CA SER A 342 36.99 -11.94 6.91
C SER A 342 37.91 -10.93 7.60
N ALA A 343 39.21 -11.23 7.61
CA ALA A 343 40.24 -10.29 8.07
C ALA A 343 40.38 -9.07 7.15
N ASP A 344 39.89 -9.17 5.92
CA ASP A 344 39.84 -8.08 4.93
C ASP A 344 38.43 -8.01 4.34
N PRO A 345 37.47 -7.34 5.01
CA PRO A 345 36.10 -7.20 4.53
C PRO A 345 36.04 -6.52 3.16
N ALA A 346 35.24 -7.06 2.25
CA ALA A 346 35.22 -6.63 0.87
C ALA A 346 34.25 -5.46 0.64
N ILE A 347 34.70 -4.40 -0.03
CA ILE A 347 33.80 -3.34 -0.49
C ILE A 347 33.05 -3.84 -1.74
N ALA A 348 31.79 -4.20 -1.55
CA ALA A 348 30.93 -4.77 -2.58
C ALA A 348 30.24 -3.71 -3.45
N LEU A 349 29.96 -2.53 -2.90
CA LEU A 349 29.26 -1.45 -3.61
C LEU A 349 29.81 -0.09 -3.19
N ARG A 350 29.88 0.85 -4.14
CA ARG A 350 30.11 2.27 -3.89
C ARG A 350 29.16 3.10 -4.73
N GLN A 351 28.32 3.91 -4.11
CA GLN A 351 27.43 4.84 -4.79
C GLN A 351 27.75 6.28 -4.42
N THR A 352 27.84 7.15 -5.42
CA THR A 352 28.01 8.59 -5.21
C THR A 352 26.65 9.24 -5.14
N ILE A 353 26.46 10.14 -4.17
CA ILE A 353 25.30 11.02 -4.08
C ILE A 353 25.82 12.42 -4.27
N ALA A 354 25.55 13.01 -5.43
CA ALA A 354 26.02 14.34 -5.77
C ALA A 354 24.86 15.14 -6.37
N ALA A 355 24.59 16.29 -5.77
CA ALA A 355 23.71 17.29 -6.32
C ALA A 355 24.49 18.28 -7.19
N SER A 356 23.75 19.07 -7.96
CA SER A 356 24.31 20.07 -8.85
C SER A 356 23.47 21.33 -8.90
N ASP A 357 24.10 22.48 -9.10
CA ASP A 357 23.43 23.69 -9.56
C ASP A 357 23.33 23.63 -11.09
N ALA A 358 22.16 23.24 -11.61
CA ALA A 358 21.94 23.10 -13.04
C ALA A 358 21.58 24.42 -13.74
N ASP A 359 21.25 25.48 -12.99
CA ASP A 359 20.89 26.79 -13.56
C ASP A 359 22.01 27.84 -13.38
N GLN A 360 23.09 27.50 -12.66
CA GLN A 360 24.25 28.36 -12.33
C GLN A 360 23.89 29.72 -11.70
N GLN A 361 22.70 29.85 -11.10
CA GLN A 361 22.21 31.15 -10.62
C GLN A 361 22.67 31.53 -9.21
N GLY A 362 23.36 30.65 -8.48
CA GLY A 362 23.58 30.92 -7.04
C GLY A 362 24.89 30.48 -6.40
N LEU A 363 25.53 29.39 -6.82
CA LEU A 363 26.46 28.70 -5.88
C LEU A 363 27.93 28.57 -6.32
N ASN A 364 28.32 29.03 -7.51
CA ASN A 364 29.74 29.17 -7.87
C ASN A 364 30.00 30.23 -8.96
N ALA A 365 30.21 31.49 -8.56
CA ALA A 365 30.47 32.60 -9.48
C ALA A 365 31.85 32.57 -10.19
N SER A 366 32.54 31.43 -10.28
CA SER A 366 33.95 31.38 -10.75
C SER A 366 34.25 30.53 -11.98
N ILE A 367 33.27 29.92 -12.65
CA ILE A 367 33.56 29.04 -13.79
C ILE A 367 33.09 29.69 -15.09
N ASP A 368 34.06 30.34 -15.76
CA ASP A 368 34.23 30.42 -17.21
C ASP A 368 32.94 30.41 -18.04
N ALA A 369 32.54 31.57 -18.57
CA ALA A 369 31.31 31.76 -19.35
C ALA A 369 31.17 30.84 -20.58
N ASP A 370 32.25 30.16 -20.99
CA ASP A 370 32.27 29.14 -22.04
C ASP A 370 31.79 27.75 -21.59
N LYS A 371 31.44 27.54 -20.30
CA LYS A 371 30.95 26.25 -19.74
C LYS A 371 29.52 26.31 -19.17
N ALA A 372 28.69 27.23 -19.65
CA ALA A 372 27.30 27.42 -19.20
C ALA A 372 26.34 26.22 -19.43
N ASP A 373 26.81 25.13 -20.04
CA ASP A 373 26.00 23.95 -20.39
C ASP A 373 26.25 22.70 -19.51
N SER A 374 27.06 22.80 -18.44
CA SER A 374 27.33 21.66 -17.55
C SER A 374 26.91 21.93 -16.10
N PRO A 375 26.14 21.02 -15.46
CA PRO A 375 25.76 21.16 -14.05
C PRO A 375 27.00 21.29 -13.17
N VAL A 376 27.00 22.26 -12.26
CA VAL A 376 28.12 22.48 -11.34
C VAL A 376 27.87 21.67 -10.08
N PRO A 377 28.76 20.74 -9.67
CA PRO A 377 28.59 20.01 -8.42
C PRO A 377 28.51 20.97 -7.23
N VAL A 378 27.63 20.68 -6.30
CA VAL A 378 27.49 21.43 -5.04
C VAL A 378 27.72 20.53 -3.84
N GLU A 379 27.79 21.13 -2.65
CA GLU A 379 27.94 20.38 -1.41
C GLU A 379 26.78 19.41 -1.21
N THR A 380 27.09 18.13 -1.01
CA THR A 380 26.09 17.11 -0.70
C THR A 380 26.61 16.29 0.48
N ARG A 381 25.91 16.38 1.61
CA ARG A 381 26.29 15.68 2.84
C ARG A 381 25.30 14.56 3.10
N ALA A 382 25.76 13.32 3.13
CA ALA A 382 24.94 12.20 3.53
C ALA A 382 25.13 11.94 5.04
N THR A 383 24.03 11.93 5.79
CA THR A 383 24.05 11.99 7.27
C THR A 383 23.69 10.66 7.90
N ALA A 384 22.66 9.98 7.40
CA ALA A 384 22.18 8.73 7.99
C ALA A 384 21.71 7.73 6.93
N VAL A 385 21.74 6.44 7.29
CA VAL A 385 21.38 5.31 6.43
C VAL A 385 20.49 4.33 7.17
N ALA A 386 19.49 3.78 6.50
CA ALA A 386 18.62 2.71 7.00
C ALA A 386 18.39 1.66 5.92
N THR A 387 17.96 0.46 6.33
CA THR A 387 17.58 -0.63 5.43
C THR A 387 16.25 -1.22 5.84
N ASP A 388 15.42 -1.60 4.87
CA ASP A 388 14.17 -2.33 5.14
C ASP A 388 14.36 -3.86 5.08
N ALA A 389 13.31 -4.61 5.40
CA ALA A 389 13.28 -6.07 5.34
C ALA A 389 13.34 -6.62 3.90
N GLU A 390 13.15 -5.76 2.91
CA GLU A 390 13.31 -6.07 1.49
C GLU A 390 14.76 -5.92 1.02
N GLY A 391 15.63 -5.32 1.84
CA GLY A 391 17.03 -5.05 1.50
C GLY A 391 17.22 -3.80 0.66
N PHE A 392 16.22 -2.92 0.54
CA PHE A 392 16.44 -1.58 0.02
C PHE A 392 17.21 -0.76 1.05
N VAL A 393 18.03 0.17 0.55
CA VAL A 393 18.86 1.04 1.35
C VAL A 393 18.40 2.47 1.16
N TYR A 394 18.20 3.19 2.25
CA TYR A 394 17.73 4.57 2.25
C TYR A 394 18.82 5.45 2.83
N VAL A 395 19.13 6.55 2.16
CA VAL A 395 20.10 7.54 2.63
C VAL A 395 19.41 8.89 2.73
N VAL A 396 19.56 9.54 3.89
CA VAL A 396 19.13 10.93 4.10
C VAL A 396 20.35 11.83 4.25
N GLY A 397 20.20 13.07 3.82
CA GLY A 397 21.23 14.08 3.95
C GLY A 397 20.76 15.45 3.51
N THR A 398 21.70 16.35 3.24
CA THR A 398 21.44 17.75 2.90
C THR A 398 22.25 18.20 1.69
N THR A 399 21.66 19.08 0.88
CA THR A 399 22.27 19.69 -0.31
C THR A 399 21.64 21.06 -0.64
N PRO A 400 22.40 22.07 -1.07
CA PRO A 400 21.89 23.36 -1.52
C PRO A 400 21.47 23.36 -3.00
N GLY A 401 21.55 22.22 -3.69
CA GLY A 401 21.27 22.14 -5.13
C GLY A 401 20.46 20.92 -5.55
N ASP A 402 20.29 20.81 -6.86
CA ASP A 402 19.37 19.90 -7.52
C ASP A 402 19.83 18.44 -7.44
N LEU A 403 18.89 17.54 -7.17
CA LEU A 403 19.15 16.09 -7.13
C LEU A 403 18.41 15.40 -8.28
N GLY A 404 19.15 15.12 -9.36
CA GLY A 404 18.59 14.57 -10.59
C GLY A 404 17.65 15.58 -11.26
N SER A 405 16.37 15.24 -11.41
CA SER A 405 15.37 16.15 -11.98
C SER A 405 14.66 17.03 -10.94
N GLN A 406 14.97 16.85 -9.65
CA GLN A 406 14.35 17.62 -8.56
C GLN A 406 15.14 18.87 -8.30
N ARG A 407 14.46 20.01 -8.34
CA ARG A 407 15.06 21.33 -8.16
C ARG A 407 15.00 21.75 -6.72
N GLY A 408 16.10 22.31 -6.22
CA GLY A 408 16.17 22.88 -4.88
C GLY A 408 15.28 24.11 -4.75
N ASP A 409 14.72 24.32 -3.57
CA ASP A 409 13.80 25.44 -3.26
C ASP A 409 14.34 26.33 -2.10
N GLY A 410 15.49 25.95 -1.52
CA GLY A 410 16.09 26.58 -0.35
C GLY A 410 17.60 26.78 -0.41
N ALA A 411 18.16 27.32 0.68
CA ALA A 411 19.60 27.47 0.83
C ALA A 411 20.28 26.11 1.07
N ASP A 412 19.58 25.21 1.76
CA ASP A 412 19.95 23.81 1.96
C ASP A 412 18.65 23.01 2.08
N ASP A 413 18.55 21.93 1.31
CA ASP A 413 17.38 21.07 1.24
C ASP A 413 17.73 19.65 1.69
N VAL A 414 16.76 18.98 2.32
CA VAL A 414 16.92 17.59 2.74
C VAL A 414 16.69 16.67 1.56
N PHE A 415 17.62 15.77 1.29
CA PHE A 415 17.37 14.69 0.33
C PHE A 415 17.13 13.36 1.01
N LEU A 416 16.32 12.53 0.37
CA LEU A 416 16.13 11.12 0.65
C LEU A 416 16.33 10.34 -0.64
N THR A 417 17.26 9.39 -0.67
CA THR A 417 17.45 8.50 -1.81
C THR A 417 17.28 7.04 -1.40
N LYS A 418 16.43 6.31 -2.12
CA LYS A 418 16.24 4.86 -1.99
C LYS A 418 17.04 4.15 -3.07
N TYR A 419 17.81 3.15 -2.67
CA TYR A 419 18.59 2.26 -3.52
C TYR A 419 18.08 0.83 -3.43
N ASP A 420 18.14 0.10 -4.53
CA ASP A 420 17.99 -1.34 -4.52
C ASP A 420 19.27 -2.05 -4.02
N SER A 421 19.21 -3.38 -3.93
CA SER A 421 20.35 -4.19 -3.49
C SER A 421 21.55 -4.18 -4.44
N ASN A 422 21.38 -3.73 -5.68
CA ASN A 422 22.45 -3.51 -6.66
C ASN A 422 23.04 -2.10 -6.58
N GLY A 423 22.46 -1.23 -5.74
CA GLY A 423 22.83 0.17 -5.63
C GLY A 423 22.25 1.05 -6.73
N GLU A 424 21.25 0.58 -7.48
CA GLU A 424 20.51 1.43 -8.43
C GLU A 424 19.50 2.29 -7.67
N VAL A 425 19.36 3.55 -8.08
CA VAL A 425 18.39 4.48 -7.48
C VAL A 425 16.98 4.05 -7.87
N VAL A 426 16.16 3.72 -6.86
CA VAL A 426 14.73 3.43 -7.02
C VAL A 426 13.94 4.75 -7.08
N PHE A 427 14.19 5.63 -6.13
CA PHE A 427 13.67 7.00 -6.15
C PHE A 427 14.57 7.93 -5.35
N SER A 428 14.42 9.24 -5.59
CA SER A 428 14.91 10.28 -4.69
C SER A 428 13.78 11.25 -4.36
N ARG A 429 13.88 11.93 -3.23
CA ARG A 429 13.04 13.06 -2.82
C ARG A 429 13.94 14.20 -2.36
N LEU A 430 13.61 15.42 -2.78
CA LEU A 430 14.18 16.64 -2.25
C LEU A 430 13.08 17.37 -1.48
N LEU A 431 13.38 17.74 -0.24
CA LEU A 431 12.50 18.42 0.69
C LEU A 431 13.14 19.75 1.06
N GLY A 432 12.75 20.77 0.31
CA GLY A 432 13.18 22.13 0.54
C GLY A 432 12.18 22.98 1.30
N THR A 433 12.69 24.09 1.81
CA THR A 433 11.89 25.21 2.32
C THR A 433 12.55 26.50 1.83
N ASN A 434 11.91 27.66 2.00
CA ASN A 434 12.55 28.95 1.71
C ASN A 434 13.77 29.26 2.62
N GLY A 435 14.14 28.37 3.54
CA GLY A 435 15.28 28.44 4.44
C GLY A 435 16.27 27.27 4.27
N THR A 436 16.94 26.91 5.35
CA THR A 436 17.88 25.80 5.54
C THR A 436 17.15 24.62 6.18
N ALA A 437 17.26 23.43 5.60
CA ALA A 437 16.74 22.19 6.13
C ALA A 437 17.85 21.12 6.21
N GLU A 438 17.99 20.50 7.38
CA GLU A 438 19.02 19.50 7.64
C GLU A 438 18.40 18.13 7.95
N GLY A 439 18.79 17.09 7.20
CA GLY A 439 18.36 15.72 7.43
C GLY A 439 19.32 15.00 8.38
N LEU A 440 18.83 14.62 9.55
CA LEU A 440 19.66 14.10 10.65
C LEU A 440 19.42 12.63 10.97
N ALA A 441 18.17 12.16 10.83
CA ALA A 441 17.78 10.81 11.23
C ALA A 441 16.90 10.13 10.16
N ILE A 442 16.99 8.81 10.11
CA ILE A 442 16.18 7.96 9.22
C ILE A 442 15.86 6.62 9.87
N THR A 443 14.66 6.10 9.65
CA THR A 443 14.25 4.74 10.02
C THR A 443 13.23 4.19 9.02
N THR A 444 13.00 2.89 9.03
CA THR A 444 11.96 2.22 8.23
C THR A 444 11.01 1.45 9.13
N ASP A 445 9.72 1.39 8.76
CA ASP A 445 8.75 0.52 9.43
C ASP A 445 8.66 -0.86 8.76
N THR A 446 7.91 -1.78 9.39
CA THR A 446 7.73 -3.17 8.90
C THR A 446 6.97 -3.28 7.58
N SER A 447 6.39 -2.19 7.09
CA SER A 447 5.70 -2.14 5.78
C SER A 447 6.62 -1.61 4.68
N GLY A 448 7.89 -1.31 5.00
CA GLY A 448 8.84 -0.71 4.08
C GLY A 448 8.59 0.79 3.85
N ASN A 449 7.80 1.45 4.70
CA ASN A 449 7.70 2.91 4.69
C ASN A 449 8.97 3.49 5.34
N VAL A 450 9.38 4.67 4.90
CA VAL A 450 10.58 5.35 5.39
C VAL A 450 10.19 6.64 6.10
N VAL A 451 10.82 6.90 7.25
CA VAL A 451 10.63 8.10 8.04
C VAL A 451 11.97 8.82 8.13
N ILE A 452 11.97 10.12 7.82
CA ILE A 452 13.12 11.00 7.97
C ILE A 452 12.80 12.10 8.98
N ALA A 453 13.82 12.60 9.65
CA ALA A 453 13.71 13.73 10.56
C ALA A 453 14.98 14.57 10.60
N GLY A 454 14.83 15.77 11.15
CA GLY A 454 15.94 16.69 11.36
C GLY A 454 15.44 18.05 11.84
N GLN A 455 16.12 19.11 11.40
CA GLN A 455 15.82 20.49 11.78
C GLN A 455 15.61 21.37 10.54
N VAL A 456 14.84 22.44 10.67
CA VAL A 456 14.56 23.38 9.59
C VAL A 456 14.39 24.80 10.15
N ASP A 457 14.99 25.82 9.52
CA ASP A 457 14.78 27.24 9.89
C ASP A 457 13.69 27.94 9.04
N GLY A 458 12.98 27.12 8.26
CA GLY A 458 11.94 27.48 7.33
C GLY A 458 10.66 26.71 7.58
N LYS A 459 9.68 26.92 6.69
CA LYS A 459 8.39 26.27 6.79
C LYS A 459 8.37 24.98 5.97
N ILE A 460 8.28 23.84 6.64
CA ILE A 460 8.06 22.54 5.99
C ILE A 460 6.64 22.02 6.18
N ALA A 461 5.98 22.38 7.31
CA ALA A 461 4.58 22.07 7.61
C ALA A 461 3.85 23.26 8.30
N GLY A 462 2.53 23.17 8.49
CA GLY A 462 1.75 24.14 9.28
C GLY A 462 1.44 25.49 8.60
N THR A 463 1.04 26.51 9.37
CA THR A 463 0.75 27.88 8.89
C THR A 463 1.35 29.00 9.73
N ASP A 464 2.10 28.67 10.77
CA ASP A 464 2.44 29.62 11.84
C ASP A 464 3.79 30.33 11.61
N ALA A 465 4.13 31.23 12.53
CA ALA A 465 5.26 32.16 12.40
C ALA A 465 6.54 31.54 12.98
N LEU A 466 7.55 31.40 12.13
CA LEU A 466 8.83 30.74 12.42
C LEU A 466 9.64 31.48 13.49
N SER A 467 10.25 30.75 14.43
CA SER A 467 11.30 31.29 15.31
C SER A 467 12.40 30.26 15.61
N GLY A 468 13.59 30.47 15.06
CA GLY A 468 14.72 29.56 15.26
C GLY A 468 14.70 28.39 14.30
N ARG A 469 15.30 27.26 14.72
CA ARG A 469 15.25 25.99 13.99
C ARG A 469 14.22 25.09 14.65
N ASP A 470 13.39 24.44 13.84
CA ASP A 470 12.33 23.56 14.30
C ASP A 470 12.58 22.13 13.86
N SER A 471 12.18 21.18 14.69
CA SER A 471 12.22 19.75 14.40
C SER A 471 11.17 19.44 13.34
N PHE A 472 11.54 18.62 12.36
CA PHE A 472 10.58 18.08 11.42
C PHE A 472 10.65 16.56 11.33
N VAL A 473 9.54 15.96 10.90
CA VAL A 473 9.43 14.55 10.55
C VAL A 473 8.62 14.41 9.28
N VAL A 474 9.08 13.61 8.33
CA VAL A 474 8.31 13.26 7.13
C VAL A 474 8.32 11.75 6.95
N LYS A 475 7.14 11.18 6.71
CA LYS A 475 6.98 9.75 6.42
C LYS A 475 6.55 9.55 4.98
N PHE A 476 7.21 8.64 4.28
CA PHE A 476 6.91 8.23 2.91
C PHE A 476 6.54 6.75 2.86
N ASP A 477 5.64 6.40 1.94
CA ASP A 477 5.40 5.01 1.59
C ASP A 477 6.59 4.37 0.85
N SER A 478 6.53 3.06 0.63
CA SER A 478 7.60 2.31 -0.03
C SER A 478 7.85 2.70 -1.50
N ALA A 479 6.91 3.42 -2.13
CA ALA A 479 7.02 4.00 -3.47
C ALA A 479 7.50 5.47 -3.46
N GLY A 480 7.72 6.03 -2.27
CA GLY A 480 8.17 7.40 -2.06
C GLY A 480 7.05 8.44 -2.10
N ASN A 481 5.79 8.06 -2.01
CA ASN A 481 4.71 9.04 -1.83
C ASN A 481 4.67 9.48 -0.38
N GLU A 482 4.48 10.76 -0.13
CA GLU A 482 4.36 11.27 1.23
C GLU A 482 3.06 10.79 1.89
N ILE A 483 3.18 10.27 3.11
CA ILE A 483 2.05 9.90 3.97
C ILE A 483 1.68 11.08 4.87
N PHE A 484 2.66 11.62 5.60
CA PHE A 484 2.49 12.82 6.42
C PHE A 484 3.80 13.58 6.58
N ARG A 485 3.68 14.84 6.99
CA ARG A 485 4.76 15.66 7.54
C ARG A 485 4.33 16.34 8.84
N PHE A 486 5.29 16.55 9.72
CA PHE A 486 5.13 17.16 11.04
C PHE A 486 6.28 18.15 11.26
N GLN A 487 5.97 19.30 11.85
CA GLN A 487 6.94 20.30 12.31
C GLN A 487 6.58 20.66 13.75
N LEU A 488 7.57 20.66 14.64
CA LEU A 488 7.40 21.07 16.03
C LEU A 488 7.60 22.58 16.12
N ASP A 489 6.52 23.33 15.91
CA ASP A 489 6.53 24.80 15.94
C ASP A 489 6.08 25.28 17.34
N ASN A 490 7.02 25.23 18.29
CA ASN A 490 6.89 25.93 19.56
C ASN A 490 7.93 27.07 19.57
N VAL A 491 7.74 28.10 20.38
CA VAL A 491 8.45 29.40 20.30
C VAL A 491 9.99 29.36 20.59
N ALA A 492 10.62 28.18 20.50
CA ALA A 492 12.01 27.88 20.80
C ALA A 492 12.68 27.09 19.67
N SER A 493 14.02 27.02 19.71
CA SER A 493 14.75 26.14 18.79
C SER A 493 14.71 24.69 19.28
N ASP A 494 14.46 23.77 18.36
CA ASP A 494 14.50 22.34 18.61
C ASP A 494 15.04 21.55 17.41
N SER A 495 15.44 20.30 17.65
CA SER A 495 16.02 19.43 16.63
C SER A 495 15.69 17.96 16.88
N ALA A 496 15.17 17.28 15.86
CA ALA A 496 14.95 15.83 15.90
C ALA A 496 16.22 15.08 15.52
N LEU A 497 16.80 14.36 16.49
CA LEU A 497 18.11 13.73 16.40
C LEU A 497 18.05 12.22 16.20
N GLY A 498 16.95 11.58 16.63
CA GLY A 498 16.78 10.12 16.54
C GLY A 498 15.35 9.71 16.24
N LEU A 499 15.21 8.57 15.55
CA LEU A 499 13.93 7.99 15.16
C LEU A 499 13.89 6.49 15.46
N ALA A 500 12.71 5.99 15.82
CA ALA A 500 12.37 4.56 15.82
C ALA A 500 10.91 4.37 15.39
N THR A 501 10.55 3.18 14.93
CA THR A 501 9.17 2.81 14.59
C THR A 501 8.66 1.73 15.52
N ALA A 502 7.49 1.95 16.11
CA ALA A 502 6.80 0.93 16.90
C ALA A 502 6.16 -0.13 15.99
N ALA A 503 5.79 -1.28 16.55
CA ALA A 503 5.20 -2.40 15.80
C ALA A 503 3.87 -2.06 15.09
N ASN A 504 3.16 -1.03 15.56
CA ASN A 504 1.94 -0.54 14.91
C ASN A 504 2.21 0.53 13.82
N GLY A 505 3.47 0.86 13.55
CA GLY A 505 3.90 1.86 12.58
C GLY A 505 4.00 3.29 13.11
N ASP A 506 3.67 3.53 14.39
CA ASP A 506 3.85 4.84 15.03
C ASP A 506 5.34 5.22 15.05
N VAL A 507 5.60 6.51 14.96
CA VAL A 507 6.96 7.05 14.93
C VAL A 507 7.32 7.57 16.31
N ILE A 508 8.42 7.08 16.87
CA ILE A 508 9.06 7.63 18.06
C ILE A 508 10.15 8.58 17.60
N VAL A 509 10.10 9.83 18.08
CA VAL A 509 11.04 10.89 17.76
C VAL A 509 11.72 11.31 19.04
N VAL A 510 13.04 11.44 19.01
CA VAL A 510 13.81 12.01 20.11
C VAL A 510 14.67 13.18 19.62
N GLY A 511 14.91 14.13 20.51
CA GLY A 511 15.65 15.33 20.16
C GLY A 511 15.95 16.22 21.36
N GLU A 512 16.27 17.47 21.05
CA GLU A 512 16.53 18.53 22.01
C GLU A 512 15.61 19.73 21.75
N VAL A 513 15.22 20.44 22.81
CA VAL A 513 14.39 21.65 22.73
C VAL A 513 14.86 22.71 23.72
N ALA A 514 15.05 23.94 23.26
CA ALA A 514 15.41 25.10 24.07
C ALA A 514 14.17 25.75 24.72
N GLY A 515 13.39 24.98 25.47
CA GLY A 515 12.09 25.43 25.99
C GLY A 515 11.14 24.27 26.26
N THR A 516 9.84 24.45 26.02
CA THR A 516 8.84 23.39 26.18
C THR A 516 8.44 22.84 24.82
N ALA A 517 8.68 21.56 24.57
CA ALA A 517 8.29 20.92 23.30
C ALA A 517 6.78 21.07 23.03
N ARG A 518 5.96 21.01 24.08
CA ARG A 518 4.49 21.13 23.99
C ARG A 518 3.90 21.73 25.27
N ALA A 519 2.70 22.31 25.14
CA ALA A 519 1.92 22.76 26.27
C ALA A 519 1.69 21.62 27.29
N GLY A 520 1.98 21.88 28.56
CA GLY A 520 1.89 20.90 29.65
C GLY A 520 3.20 20.19 29.98
N LEU A 521 4.25 20.36 29.18
CA LEU A 521 5.61 19.94 29.52
C LEU A 521 6.36 21.07 30.24
N THR A 522 7.42 20.72 30.97
CA THR A 522 8.18 21.67 31.81
C THR A 522 9.60 21.77 31.30
N ALA A 523 10.09 22.99 31.10
CA ALA A 523 11.48 23.28 30.79
C ALA A 523 12.35 23.25 32.06
N GLY A 524 13.47 22.53 32.02
CA GLY A 524 14.42 22.38 33.12
C GLY A 524 15.45 23.51 33.20
N GLY A 525 15.81 24.12 32.07
CA GLY A 525 16.87 25.11 32.00
C GLY A 525 17.38 25.33 30.58
N GLY A 526 18.53 24.73 30.25
CA GLY A 526 19.11 24.78 28.91
C GLY A 526 18.29 23.98 27.90
N ASP A 527 18.96 23.33 26.95
CA ASP A 527 18.26 22.41 26.04
C ASP A 527 17.81 21.18 26.82
N ASP A 528 16.55 20.80 26.68
CA ASP A 528 15.98 19.61 27.31
C ASP A 528 15.81 18.49 26.28
N GLY A 529 15.96 17.23 26.72
CA GLY A 529 15.66 16.07 25.91
C GLY A 529 14.15 15.88 25.78
N TYR A 530 13.64 15.66 24.57
CA TYR A 530 12.23 15.34 24.37
C TYR A 530 12.05 13.97 23.70
N VAL A 531 10.86 13.40 23.89
CA VAL A 531 10.36 12.21 23.19
C VAL A 531 8.94 12.49 22.71
N LEU A 532 8.67 12.28 21.42
CA LEU A 532 7.32 12.32 20.85
C LEU A 532 6.96 10.95 20.29
N ARG A 533 5.69 10.57 20.44
CA ARG A 533 5.07 9.49 19.66
C ARG A 533 4.09 10.10 18.66
N LEU A 534 4.30 9.85 17.38
CA LEU A 534 3.45 10.32 16.28
C LEU A 534 2.64 9.14 15.72
N ASP A 535 1.36 9.40 15.45
CA ASP A 535 0.45 8.46 14.82
C ASP A 535 0.94 8.08 13.41
N ALA A 536 0.95 6.78 13.13
CA ALA A 536 1.50 6.19 11.93
C ALA A 536 0.96 6.74 10.59
N GLY A 537 -0.29 7.19 10.58
CA GLY A 537 -1.00 7.59 9.35
C GLY A 537 -1.22 9.09 9.21
N THR A 538 -1.31 9.80 10.33
CA THR A 538 -1.64 11.24 10.35
C THR A 538 -0.50 12.13 10.81
N GLY A 539 0.52 11.58 11.49
CA GLY A 539 1.57 12.36 12.13
C GLY A 539 1.11 13.15 13.35
N ALA A 540 -0.13 12.94 13.82
CA ALA A 540 -0.64 13.58 15.03
C ALA A 540 0.13 13.07 16.26
N VAL A 541 0.45 13.96 17.20
CA VAL A 541 1.13 13.56 18.43
C VAL A 541 0.18 12.80 19.34
N VAL A 542 0.53 11.53 19.58
CA VAL A 542 -0.19 10.58 20.45
C VAL A 542 0.21 10.79 21.90
N ASP A 543 1.52 10.92 22.15
CA ASP A 543 2.06 11.16 23.48
C ASP A 543 3.40 11.90 23.42
N ALA A 544 3.80 12.51 24.53
CA ALA A 544 5.04 13.26 24.63
C ALA A 544 5.62 13.24 26.05
N ALA A 545 6.95 13.24 26.13
CA ALA A 545 7.68 13.46 27.36
C ALA A 545 8.84 14.42 27.12
N GLN A 546 9.25 15.12 28.18
CA GLN A 546 10.42 15.98 28.19
C GLN A 546 11.17 15.74 29.50
N PHE A 547 12.49 15.66 29.41
CA PHE A 547 13.37 15.49 30.56
C PHE A 547 14.55 16.46 30.44
N GLY A 548 14.73 17.26 31.48
CA GLY A 548 15.81 18.22 31.58
C GLY A 548 15.98 18.74 33.00
N GLY A 549 17.21 19.12 33.33
CA GLY A 549 17.61 19.83 34.54
C GLY A 549 18.03 21.25 34.19
N ALA A 550 18.81 21.88 35.08
CA ALA A 550 19.34 23.22 34.79
C ALA A 550 20.41 23.23 33.67
N GLY A 551 20.87 22.05 33.28
CA GLY A 551 21.93 21.79 32.31
C GLY A 551 21.44 21.68 30.87
N SER A 552 22.19 20.93 30.05
CA SER A 552 21.80 20.59 28.69
C SER A 552 21.66 19.07 28.57
N GLU A 553 20.47 18.64 28.17
CA GLU A 553 20.06 17.27 27.94
C GLU A 553 19.66 17.09 26.48
N GLN A 554 20.26 16.10 25.83
CA GLN A 554 20.05 15.85 24.41
C GLN A 554 19.69 14.39 24.22
N ALA A 555 18.45 14.11 23.82
CA ALA A 555 18.01 12.76 23.50
C ALA A 555 18.51 12.42 22.07
N ARG A 556 19.58 11.60 21.98
CA ARG A 556 20.34 11.42 20.74
C ARG A 556 19.86 10.26 19.89
N ALA A 557 19.55 9.13 20.52
CA ALA A 557 19.19 7.90 19.82
C ALA A 557 18.06 7.18 20.54
N VAL A 558 17.23 6.46 19.80
CA VAL A 558 16.07 5.77 20.34
C VAL A 558 15.86 4.43 19.63
N THR A 559 15.35 3.45 20.38
CA THR A 559 14.88 2.17 19.84
C THR A 559 13.66 1.71 20.63
N VAL A 560 12.82 0.88 20.01
CA VAL A 560 11.69 0.22 20.68
C VAL A 560 12.10 -1.22 20.98
N ALA A 561 11.97 -1.65 22.23
CA ALA A 561 12.25 -3.04 22.62
C ALA A 561 11.08 -3.97 22.24
N GLY A 562 11.29 -5.29 22.27
CA GLY A 562 10.28 -6.28 21.91
C GLY A 562 9.06 -6.29 22.84
N ASP A 563 9.22 -5.80 24.09
CA ASP A 563 8.11 -5.56 25.03
C ASP A 563 7.30 -4.28 24.72
N GLY A 564 7.72 -3.50 23.72
CA GLY A 564 7.11 -2.23 23.32
C GLY A 564 7.59 -1.00 24.08
N SER A 565 8.49 -1.16 25.06
CA SER A 565 9.10 -0.02 25.78
C SER A 565 10.03 0.78 24.87
N VAL A 566 10.17 2.07 25.19
CA VAL A 566 11.01 3.00 24.44
C VAL A 566 12.33 3.18 25.18
N LEU A 567 13.44 2.83 24.54
CA LEU A 567 14.79 3.01 25.07
C LEU A 567 15.42 4.25 24.44
N VAL A 568 15.75 5.24 25.25
CA VAL A 568 16.35 6.51 24.82
C VAL A 568 17.77 6.58 25.34
N ALA A 569 18.74 6.79 24.45
CA ALA A 569 20.11 7.08 24.81
C ALA A 569 20.36 8.59 24.63
N ALA A 570 20.79 9.23 25.72
CA ALA A 570 20.89 10.67 25.84
C ALA A 570 22.28 11.09 26.34
N VAL A 571 22.62 12.34 26.05
CA VAL A 571 23.72 13.06 26.71
C VAL A 571 23.09 14.01 27.72
N GLU A 572 23.32 13.80 29.00
CA GLU A 572 22.78 14.63 30.08
C GLU A 572 23.95 15.21 30.88
N ASP A 573 24.14 16.53 30.83
CA ASP A 573 25.28 17.20 31.48
C ASP A 573 26.65 16.56 31.12
N GLY A 574 26.80 16.17 29.85
CA GLY A 574 28.01 15.52 29.33
C GLY A 574 28.20 14.05 29.75
N ARG A 575 27.15 13.40 30.29
CA ARG A 575 27.13 11.98 30.65
C ARG A 575 26.27 11.19 29.69
N ALA A 576 26.69 9.96 29.37
CA ALA A 576 25.88 9.03 28.61
C ALA A 576 24.84 8.38 29.52
N VAL A 577 23.56 8.57 29.22
CA VAL A 577 22.44 8.04 30.01
C VAL A 577 21.51 7.25 29.11
N VAL A 578 21.05 6.10 29.58
CA VAL A 578 19.98 5.33 28.92
C VAL A 578 18.76 5.34 29.81
N ARG A 579 17.59 5.67 29.23
CA ARG A 579 16.29 5.64 29.88
C ARG A 579 15.42 4.59 29.23
N LYS A 580 14.72 3.80 30.04
CA LYS A 580 13.62 2.95 29.60
C LYS A 580 12.31 3.63 29.96
N LEU A 581 11.51 3.97 28.97
CA LEU A 581 10.20 4.59 29.12
C LEU A 581 9.11 3.57 28.81
N ASP A 582 7.95 3.72 29.45
CA ASP A 582 6.76 2.97 29.06
C ASP A 582 6.36 3.34 27.62
N GLY A 583 6.02 2.33 26.82
CA GLY A 583 5.74 2.52 25.40
C GLY A 583 4.47 3.30 25.12
N VAL A 584 3.53 3.36 26.08
CA VAL A 584 2.22 4.02 25.94
C VAL A 584 2.18 5.36 26.66
N ASN A 585 2.78 5.44 27.86
CA ASN A 585 2.90 6.65 28.66
C ASN A 585 4.38 7.04 28.78
N LEU A 586 4.88 7.83 27.84
CA LEU A 586 6.28 8.23 27.75
C LEU A 586 6.77 9.00 28.98
N ALA A 587 5.88 9.62 29.75
CA ALA A 587 6.24 10.29 31.01
C ALA A 587 6.59 9.31 32.14
N ASN A 588 6.18 8.03 32.02
CA ASN A 588 6.51 6.99 32.97
C ASN A 588 7.87 6.36 32.65
N GLN A 589 8.91 6.79 33.35
CA GLN A 589 10.22 6.15 33.27
C GLN A 589 10.25 4.86 34.09
N LEU A 590 10.48 3.74 33.41
CA LEU A 590 10.58 2.41 33.98
C LEU A 590 11.98 2.14 34.57
N ASP A 591 13.03 2.64 33.91
CA ASP A 591 14.41 2.45 34.37
C ASP A 591 15.36 3.54 33.82
N ARG A 592 16.53 3.71 34.45
CA ARG A 592 17.58 4.64 34.03
C ARG A 592 18.97 4.15 34.45
N ILE A 593 19.88 4.12 33.49
CA ILE A 593 21.30 3.78 33.68
C ILE A 593 22.18 4.96 33.26
N ASP A 594 23.05 5.42 34.16
CA ASP A 594 24.14 6.35 33.84
C ASP A 594 25.40 5.55 33.50
N LEU A 595 25.84 5.65 32.24
CA LEU A 595 27.03 4.97 31.72
C LEU A 595 28.31 5.72 32.04
N GLY A 596 28.25 6.94 32.57
CA GLY A 596 29.40 7.73 32.96
C GLY A 596 29.65 8.95 32.07
N ALA A 597 30.68 9.71 32.43
CA ALA A 597 31.03 10.96 31.77
C ALA A 597 31.71 10.71 30.42
N LEU A 598 31.28 11.44 29.38
CA LEU A 598 31.82 11.35 28.03
C LEU A 598 33.04 12.25 27.79
N GLY A 599 33.32 13.20 28.71
CA GLY A 599 34.44 14.15 28.56
C GLY A 599 34.32 15.07 27.34
N GLY A 600 33.10 15.34 26.86
CA GLY A 600 32.84 16.07 25.61
C GLY A 600 32.58 15.17 24.40
N GLY A 601 32.52 13.85 24.62
CA GLY A 601 32.08 12.88 23.62
C GLY A 601 30.56 12.88 23.42
N ASN A 602 30.06 11.92 22.65
CA ASN A 602 28.64 11.84 22.31
C ASN A 602 28.10 10.40 22.37
N VAL A 603 26.78 10.26 22.48
CA VAL A 603 26.07 9.01 22.20
C VAL A 603 25.55 9.08 20.76
N ALA A 604 25.88 8.07 19.95
CA ALA A 604 25.56 8.05 18.53
C ALA A 604 24.44 7.07 18.17
N ALA A 605 24.34 5.94 18.88
CA ALA A 605 23.35 4.92 18.55
C ALA A 605 22.95 4.09 19.77
N ILE A 606 21.73 3.56 19.73
CA ILE A 606 21.22 2.51 20.61
C ILE A 606 20.48 1.48 19.75
N ALA A 607 20.64 0.20 20.07
CA ALA A 607 19.95 -0.89 19.40
C ALA A 607 19.58 -1.99 20.39
N VAL A 608 18.50 -2.72 20.09
CA VAL A 608 18.16 -3.97 20.80
C VAL A 608 18.46 -5.15 19.87
N ALA A 609 19.24 -6.10 20.37
CA ALA A 609 19.51 -7.36 19.69
C ALA A 609 18.91 -8.52 20.49
N ASP A 610 18.07 -9.35 19.85
CA ASP A 610 17.69 -10.64 20.41
C ASP A 610 18.81 -11.65 20.14
N THR A 611 19.46 -12.11 21.21
CA THR A 611 20.55 -13.08 21.15
C THR A 611 20.13 -14.41 21.77
N GLY A 612 19.24 -15.13 21.08
CA GLY A 612 18.80 -16.46 21.49
C GLY A 612 17.79 -16.45 22.64
N GLY A 613 16.84 -15.51 22.61
CA GLY A 613 15.77 -15.36 23.60
C GLY A 613 16.12 -14.44 24.76
N THR A 614 17.20 -13.67 24.66
CA THR A 614 17.57 -12.62 25.62
C THR A 614 17.88 -11.35 24.87
N GLU A 615 17.08 -10.31 25.12
CA GLU A 615 17.32 -8.97 24.60
C GLU A 615 18.58 -8.38 25.22
N ARG A 616 19.48 -7.90 24.36
CA ARG A 616 20.64 -7.10 24.76
C ARG A 616 20.47 -5.71 24.19
N VAL A 617 20.66 -4.71 25.05
CA VAL A 617 20.72 -3.32 24.60
C VAL A 617 22.17 -2.98 24.33
N VAL A 618 22.46 -2.43 23.15
CA VAL A 618 23.79 -2.00 22.75
C VAL A 618 23.77 -0.50 22.54
N VAL A 619 24.71 0.21 23.16
CA VAL A 619 24.88 1.67 23.02
C VAL A 619 26.26 1.94 22.46
N ALA A 620 26.34 2.80 21.46
CA ALA A 620 27.61 3.20 20.85
C ALA A 620 27.77 4.71 20.85
N GLY A 621 29.02 5.16 20.94
CA GLY A 621 29.34 6.58 20.98
C GLY A 621 30.84 6.84 21.03
N THR A 622 31.20 8.07 21.40
CA THR A 622 32.57 8.52 21.56
C THR A 622 32.79 9.12 22.94
N THR A 623 34.02 9.08 23.43
CA THR A 623 34.44 9.69 24.70
C THR A 623 35.82 10.34 24.54
N PHE A 624 36.05 11.47 25.21
CA PHE A 624 37.38 12.12 25.27
C PHE A 624 37.91 12.07 26.68
N ALA A 625 38.72 11.04 26.99
CA ALA A 625 39.20 10.77 28.35
C ALA A 625 38.09 10.62 29.42
N GLY A 626 36.83 10.44 28.99
CA GLY A 626 35.69 10.20 29.86
C GLY A 626 35.60 8.72 30.24
N GLY A 627 35.32 8.45 31.52
CA GLY A 627 35.16 7.09 32.02
C GLY A 627 33.76 6.56 31.75
N ILE A 628 33.63 5.69 30.74
CA ILE A 628 32.46 4.81 30.62
C ILE A 628 32.55 3.73 31.70
N GLY A 629 31.55 3.68 32.57
CA GLY A 629 31.42 2.72 33.66
C GLY A 629 31.13 1.30 33.17
N GLY A 630 31.26 0.34 34.08
CA GLY A 630 31.09 -1.09 33.79
C GLY A 630 32.41 -1.83 33.57
N THR A 631 32.30 -3.11 33.19
CA THR A 631 33.47 -3.95 32.92
C THR A 631 34.02 -3.63 31.53
N GLN A 632 35.25 -3.12 31.46
CA GLN A 632 35.90 -2.77 30.19
C GLN A 632 36.63 -3.98 29.60
N LEU A 633 36.32 -4.31 28.35
CA LEU A 633 37.01 -5.36 27.59
C LEU A 633 38.33 -4.85 26.99
N ASN A 634 38.34 -3.60 26.53
CA ASN A 634 39.52 -2.91 26.00
C ASN A 634 39.71 -1.60 26.78
N GLY A 635 40.96 -1.22 27.05
CA GLY A 635 41.26 0.06 27.68
C GLY A 635 41.16 1.23 26.70
N LEU A 636 40.92 2.44 27.24
CA LEU A 636 40.97 3.69 26.50
C LEU A 636 42.38 3.91 25.92
N ALA A 637 42.46 4.24 24.63
CA ALA A 637 43.71 4.27 23.87
C ALA A 637 43.83 5.55 23.04
N GLY A 638 43.61 6.71 23.65
CA GLY A 638 43.82 7.99 22.99
C GLY A 638 43.23 9.17 23.74
N SER A 639 43.24 10.34 23.08
CA SER A 639 42.50 11.51 23.54
C SER A 639 41.01 11.46 23.17
N SER A 640 40.63 10.62 22.20
CA SER A 640 39.26 10.35 21.76
C SER A 640 39.14 8.87 21.43
N ASP A 641 38.18 8.19 22.03
CA ASP A 641 37.91 6.76 21.83
C ASP A 641 36.45 6.54 21.45
N GLY A 642 36.20 5.58 20.55
CA GLY A 642 34.86 5.04 20.33
C GLY A 642 34.55 3.98 21.40
N PHE A 643 33.31 3.94 21.88
CA PHE A 643 32.85 2.89 22.79
C PHE A 643 31.63 2.16 22.23
N VAL A 644 31.54 0.88 22.59
CA VAL A 644 30.33 0.07 22.45
C VAL A 644 30.07 -0.58 23.80
N ALA A 645 28.94 -0.25 24.41
CA ALA A 645 28.52 -0.77 25.70
C ALA A 645 27.33 -1.71 25.51
N THR A 646 27.39 -2.90 26.10
CA THR A 646 26.27 -3.83 26.14
C THR A 646 25.63 -3.79 27.53
N LEU A 647 24.33 -3.55 27.58
CA LEU A 647 23.53 -3.62 28.80
C LEU A 647 22.76 -4.93 28.81
N THR A 648 22.84 -5.62 29.94
CA THR A 648 22.13 -6.86 30.19
C THR A 648 21.19 -6.64 31.37
N ASN A 649 19.98 -7.17 31.31
CA ASN A 649 19.12 -7.23 32.49
C ASN A 649 19.84 -8.06 33.57
N GLY A 650 20.34 -7.39 34.60
CA GLY A 650 20.82 -8.06 35.80
C GLY A 650 19.65 -8.66 36.55
N ALA A 651 19.88 -9.73 37.32
CA ALA A 651 18.85 -10.32 38.18
C ALA A 651 18.47 -9.43 39.39
N GLY A 652 18.48 -8.10 39.26
CA GLY A 652 18.29 -7.17 40.37
C GLY A 652 18.06 -5.72 39.96
N GLY A 653 16.97 -5.46 39.25
CA GLY A 653 16.54 -4.11 38.85
C GLY A 653 16.78 -3.90 37.37
#